data_AF-A0A1A9WW96-F1
#
_entry.id   AF-A0A1A9WW96-F1
#
_cell.length_a   1.000
_cell.length_b   1.000
_cell.length_c   1.000
_cell.angle_alpha   90.00
_cell.angle_beta   90.00
_cell.angle_gamma   90.00
#
_symmetry.space_group_name_H-M   'P 1'
#
loop_
_entity.id
_entity.type
_entity.pdbx_description
1 polymer ?
#
loop_
_entity_poly.entity_id
_entity_poly.type
_entity_poly.pdbx_seq_one_letter_code
_entity_poly.pdbx_strand_id
1 'polypeptide(L)'
;MSKEQAEEQMKTSLTEQNGEIIQQTPVALITGITGQDGSYLAEFLLKKGYEVHGIIRRASTFNTSRIEHLYVDPKAHTGGLMKLHYGDMTDSSSLVKIISAVKPQEIYNLAAQSHVKISFDLSEYTAEVDAVGTLRILDAIRTCGMGKSVKFYQASTSELYGKALETPQNEQTPFYPRSPYACAKMYGFWIVVNYREAYNMFACNGILFNHESPRRGENFVTRKITRSVAKIYLNQLEYFELGNLDSKRDWGHAVDYVEAMWMMLQRDSPSDFVIATGETHSVREFVETAFRYIGRQIVWHGEGINEVGVEQDTGTIRVRINAKYFRPTEVDLLLGDASKAKRELNWLPKVTFHELVNDMMSADIELMKKNPIAQQLSYSCFRLRRTKQWYVRQVGLNTEEKSPPPALDIKIRLQERIRKLFPKIEDNLAYVHVERDGDIEKTHYEHFVRRVLANVEEITHMDEVRRAQENVKRVKKTLLEKSNEKRSLMAKLDSVRNELSQIYRDMKTANNRSHEKYLNLTRQEIELCMKEKELLETIAKIDEEEQHLLNYELTSAINETYEKEKLHAHFIKVLGLLGVILSSFLTFLAAFASHVYQQRRIFALRQEIETSLANKLLEPMNSVKEMIQNLSGQKKESWGSYLKRHTRWMYSWAIKSS
;
A
#
# COMPACT_ATOMS: atom_id res chain seq x y z
N MET A 1 24.57 22.01 29.45
CA MET A 1 25.60 22.48 28.51
C MET A 1 25.91 23.92 28.82
N SER A 2 27.16 24.25 29.16
CA SER A 2 27.59 25.63 29.32
C SER A 2 27.62 26.31 27.94
N LYS A 3 27.43 27.64 27.89
CA LYS A 3 27.55 28.44 26.66
C LYS A 3 28.87 28.15 25.92
N GLU A 4 29.95 27.89 26.66
CA GLU A 4 31.25 27.52 26.10
C GLU A 4 31.23 26.21 25.31
N GLN A 5 30.50 25.18 25.76
CA GLN A 5 30.40 23.91 25.03
C GLN A 5 29.61 24.05 23.72
N ALA A 6 28.63 24.95 23.67
CA ALA A 6 27.89 25.27 22.45
C ALA A 6 28.74 26.09 21.47
N GLU A 7 29.56 27.02 21.97
CA GLU A 7 30.51 27.80 21.16
C GLU A 7 31.68 26.94 20.62
N GLU A 8 32.09 25.91 21.35
CA GLU A 8 33.17 25.01 20.96
C GLU A 8 32.74 23.98 19.91
N GLN A 9 31.50 23.45 19.98
CA GLN A 9 30.90 22.67 18.89
C GLN A 9 30.65 23.52 17.64
N MET A 10 30.38 24.82 17.78
CA MET A 10 30.20 25.74 16.65
C MET A 10 31.52 26.06 15.93
N LYS A 11 32.68 25.90 16.59
CA LYS A 11 34.01 26.10 15.99
C LYS A 11 34.53 24.90 15.20
N THR A 12 33.95 23.71 15.36
CA THR A 12 34.53 22.46 14.84
C THR A 12 34.11 22.08 13.41
N SER A 13 33.34 22.91 12.69
CA SER A 13 32.88 22.64 11.31
C SER A 13 33.43 23.60 10.24
N LEU A 14 34.51 24.32 10.54
CA LEU A 14 35.12 25.27 9.61
C LEU A 14 36.12 24.55 8.70
N THR A 15 35.91 24.65 7.38
CA THR A 15 36.90 24.21 6.37
C THR A 15 37.47 25.45 5.68
N GLU A 16 38.79 25.62 5.77
CA GLU A 16 39.48 26.70 5.06
C GLU A 16 39.63 26.32 3.57
N GLN A 17 38.91 27.04 2.71
CA GLN A 17 39.26 27.20 1.30
C GLN A 17 39.38 28.69 1.02
N ASN A 18 40.56 29.13 0.56
CA ASN A 18 40.85 30.51 0.14
C ASN A 18 40.65 31.61 1.20
N GLY A 19 40.86 31.32 2.49
CA GLY A 19 40.87 32.35 3.55
C GLY A 19 39.50 32.90 3.95
N GLU A 20 38.41 32.35 3.41
CA GLU A 20 37.04 32.61 3.88
C GLU A 20 36.56 31.48 4.79
N ILE A 21 36.06 31.83 5.98
CA ILE A 21 35.40 30.91 6.89
C ILE A 21 34.03 30.57 6.30
N ILE A 22 33.94 29.50 5.51
CA ILE A 22 32.67 28.99 5.01
C ILE A 22 32.05 28.15 6.14
N GLN A 23 31.05 28.71 6.82
CA GLN A 23 30.20 27.94 7.72
C GLN A 23 29.45 26.90 6.86
N GLN A 24 29.82 25.62 6.95
CA GLN A 24 29.13 24.57 6.21
C GLN A 24 27.69 24.46 6.69
N THR A 25 26.74 24.79 5.82
CA THR A 25 25.31 24.65 6.05
C THR A 25 24.98 23.15 6.27
N PRO A 26 24.43 22.74 7.42
CA PRO A 26 24.04 21.35 7.63
C PRO A 26 22.89 20.97 6.69
N VAL A 27 22.95 19.76 6.13
CA VAL A 27 22.01 19.25 5.12
C VAL A 27 21.14 18.15 5.74
N ALA A 28 19.82 18.35 5.69
CA ALA A 28 18.84 17.37 6.15
C ALA A 28 18.05 16.79 4.98
N LEU A 29 17.77 15.48 5.02
CA LEU A 29 16.87 14.82 4.07
C LEU A 29 15.63 14.30 4.82
N ILE A 30 14.44 14.74 4.41
CA ILE A 30 13.16 14.40 5.02
C ILE A 30 12.36 13.54 4.04
N THR A 31 12.05 12.29 4.41
CA THR A 31 11.03 11.51 3.71
C THR A 31 9.65 11.90 4.24
N GLY A 32 8.63 11.96 3.38
CA GLY A 32 7.29 12.36 3.82
C GLY A 32 7.16 13.85 4.15
N ILE A 33 7.99 14.70 3.53
CA ILE A 33 8.04 16.15 3.77
C ILE A 33 6.68 16.85 3.56
N THR A 34 5.80 16.31 2.72
CA THR A 34 4.46 16.85 2.44
C THR A 34 3.41 16.49 3.50
N GLY A 35 3.78 15.69 4.50
CA GLY A 35 2.97 15.36 5.66
C GLY A 35 2.86 16.51 6.67
N GLN A 36 2.15 16.27 7.77
CA GLN A 36 2.06 17.22 8.88
C GLN A 36 3.47 17.52 9.43
N ASP A 37 4.12 16.48 9.93
CA ASP A 37 5.37 16.63 10.70
C ASP A 37 6.51 17.07 9.79
N GLY A 38 6.58 16.50 8.57
CA GLY A 38 7.54 16.92 7.56
C GLY A 38 7.47 18.41 7.23
N SER A 39 6.28 19.01 7.18
CA SER A 39 6.13 20.43 6.91
C SER A 39 6.61 21.33 8.06
N TYR A 40 6.33 20.95 9.31
CA TYR A 40 6.81 21.68 10.48
C TYR A 40 8.31 21.47 10.73
N LEU A 41 8.82 20.26 10.49
CA LEU A 41 10.24 19.97 10.59
C LEU A 41 11.03 20.74 9.54
N ALA A 42 10.54 20.82 8.29
CA ALA A 42 11.17 21.65 7.27
C ALA A 42 11.26 23.12 7.70
N GLU A 43 10.18 23.70 8.21
CA GLU A 43 10.20 25.06 8.77
C GLU A 43 11.19 25.22 9.92
N PHE A 44 11.22 24.26 10.84
CA PHE A 44 12.09 24.28 12.00
C PHE A 44 13.57 24.25 11.59
N LEU A 45 13.94 23.34 10.68
CA LEU A 45 15.31 23.17 10.19
C LEU A 45 15.76 24.35 9.32
N LEU A 46 14.91 24.87 8.44
CA LEU A 46 15.21 26.08 7.67
C LEU A 46 15.49 27.29 8.58
N LYS A 47 14.69 27.47 9.65
CA LYS A 47 14.94 28.51 10.66
C LYS A 47 16.26 28.32 11.43
N LYS A 48 16.72 27.07 11.56
CA LYS A 48 18.02 26.71 12.14
C LYS A 48 19.18 26.86 11.16
N GLY A 49 18.93 27.28 9.92
CA GLY A 49 19.95 27.46 8.89
C GLY A 49 20.37 26.17 8.19
N TYR A 50 19.52 25.14 8.17
CA TYR A 50 19.77 23.92 7.39
C TYR A 50 19.43 24.13 5.91
N GLU A 51 20.16 23.42 5.04
CA GLU A 51 19.66 23.06 3.72
C GLU A 51 18.75 21.84 3.86
N VAL A 52 17.50 21.95 3.41
CA VAL A 52 16.46 20.93 3.58
C VAL A 52 16.13 20.28 2.23
N HIS A 53 16.36 18.99 2.13
CA HIS A 53 15.92 18.17 1.02
C HIS A 53 14.69 17.35 1.41
N GLY A 54 13.71 17.27 0.52
CA GLY A 54 12.50 16.50 0.73
C GLY A 54 12.26 15.47 -0.36
N ILE A 55 11.84 14.26 0.02
CA ILE A 55 11.36 13.25 -0.94
C ILE A 55 9.85 13.40 -1.10
N ILE A 56 9.40 13.59 -2.34
CA ILE A 56 7.99 13.68 -2.73
C ILE A 56 7.62 12.55 -3.69
N ARG A 57 6.38 12.05 -3.56
CA ARG A 57 5.82 11.09 -4.51
C ARG A 57 5.27 11.83 -5.73
N ARG A 58 5.41 11.23 -6.91
CA ARG A 58 4.71 11.71 -8.11
C ARG A 58 3.20 11.50 -7.91
N ALA A 59 2.42 12.56 -8.05
CA ALA A 59 0.96 12.51 -8.03
C ALA A 59 0.38 13.17 -9.29
N SER A 60 -0.85 12.82 -9.66
CA SER A 60 -1.58 13.48 -10.76
C SER A 60 -2.15 14.85 -10.36
N THR A 61 -2.16 15.15 -9.06
CA THR A 61 -2.61 16.41 -8.47
C THR A 61 -1.49 17.01 -7.61
N PHE A 62 -1.56 18.32 -7.36
CA PHE A 62 -0.64 19.00 -6.45
C PHE A 62 -0.76 18.39 -5.03
N ASN A 63 0.37 17.94 -4.50
CA ASN A 63 0.46 17.27 -3.19
C ASN A 63 1.42 17.98 -2.21
N THR A 64 1.76 19.24 -2.49
CA THR A 64 2.77 20.06 -1.79
C THR A 64 2.16 21.21 -0.98
N SER A 65 0.84 21.26 -0.82
CA SER A 65 0.13 22.41 -0.21
C SER A 65 0.60 22.78 1.20
N ARG A 66 1.15 21.83 1.98
CA ARG A 66 1.67 22.10 3.33
C ARG A 66 3.05 22.77 3.36
N ILE A 67 3.76 22.80 2.24
CA ILE A 67 5.13 23.32 2.15
C ILE A 67 5.27 24.35 1.02
N GLU A 68 4.16 24.68 0.35
CA GLU A 68 4.16 25.61 -0.79
C GLU A 68 4.66 27.00 -0.41
N HIS A 69 4.32 27.46 0.81
CA HIS A 69 4.79 28.74 1.36
C HIS A 69 6.28 28.77 1.71
N LEU A 70 6.98 27.63 1.62
CA LEU A 70 8.42 27.53 1.86
C LEU A 70 9.25 27.62 0.58
N TYR A 71 8.62 27.56 -0.60
CA TYR A 71 9.34 27.75 -1.86
C TYR A 71 9.71 29.21 -2.06
N VAL A 72 10.93 29.46 -2.57
CA VAL A 72 11.31 30.78 -3.05
C VAL A 72 10.54 31.14 -4.32
N ASP A 73 10.41 30.18 -5.26
CA ASP A 73 9.50 30.28 -6.40
C ASP A 73 8.42 29.19 -6.33
N PRO A 74 7.20 29.52 -5.86
CA PRO A 74 6.08 28.58 -5.81
C PRO A 74 5.65 28.04 -7.19
N LYS A 75 5.87 28.79 -8.28
CA LYS A 75 5.48 28.35 -9.63
C LYS A 75 6.45 27.32 -10.17
N ALA A 76 7.74 27.56 -9.96
CA ALA A 76 8.80 26.67 -10.43
C ALA A 76 9.12 25.51 -9.47
N HIS A 77 8.59 25.51 -8.24
CA HIS A 77 8.94 24.55 -7.17
C HIS A 77 10.45 24.46 -6.93
N THR A 78 11.17 25.57 -7.13
CA THR A 78 12.64 25.63 -7.08
C THR A 78 13.11 26.90 -6.38
N GLY A 79 14.38 26.86 -5.94
CA GLY A 79 15.07 28.00 -5.33
C GLY A 79 15.08 27.96 -3.80
N GLY A 80 16.09 28.61 -3.22
CA GLY A 80 16.31 28.69 -1.78
C GLY A 80 17.02 27.47 -1.18
N LEU A 81 16.93 27.37 0.15
CA LEU A 81 17.52 26.31 0.96
C LEU A 81 16.65 25.05 1.03
N MET A 82 15.52 25.00 0.32
CA MET A 82 14.65 23.82 0.27
C MET A 82 14.61 23.23 -1.16
N LYS A 83 14.91 21.93 -1.29
CA LYS A 83 14.96 21.22 -2.57
C LYS A 83 14.14 19.94 -2.52
N LEU A 84 13.36 19.64 -3.55
CA LEU A 84 12.51 18.46 -3.60
C LEU A 84 12.96 17.46 -4.67
N HIS A 85 12.84 16.19 -4.33
CA HIS A 85 13.23 15.07 -5.18
C HIS A 85 12.09 14.08 -5.32
N TYR A 86 11.85 13.59 -6.54
CA TYR A 86 10.92 12.49 -6.73
C TYR A 86 11.53 11.18 -6.26
N GLY A 87 10.82 10.49 -5.38
CA GLY A 87 11.19 9.16 -4.89
C GLY A 87 10.03 8.50 -4.14
N ASP A 88 10.17 7.21 -3.87
CA ASP A 88 9.19 6.43 -3.12
C ASP A 88 9.89 5.44 -2.20
N MET A 89 9.33 5.19 -1.02
CA MET A 89 9.88 4.24 -0.05
C MET A 89 9.87 2.79 -0.55
N THR A 90 9.12 2.52 -1.62
CA THR A 90 9.09 1.21 -2.30
C THR A 90 10.14 1.08 -3.41
N ASP A 91 10.82 2.17 -3.81
CA ASP A 91 11.84 2.18 -4.87
C ASP A 91 13.25 2.43 -4.31
N SER A 92 13.99 1.34 -4.08
CA SER A 92 15.38 1.37 -3.59
C SER A 92 16.32 2.21 -4.48
N SER A 93 16.12 2.20 -5.80
CA SER A 93 17.01 2.92 -6.73
C SER A 93 16.85 4.43 -6.57
N SER A 94 15.61 4.90 -6.37
CA SER A 94 15.35 6.31 -6.10
C SER A 94 16.01 6.78 -4.80
N LEU A 95 15.91 5.98 -3.72
CA LEU A 95 16.49 6.30 -2.42
C LEU A 95 18.02 6.37 -2.49
N VAL A 96 18.67 5.38 -3.11
CA VAL A 96 20.14 5.36 -3.30
C VAL A 96 20.59 6.57 -4.12
N LYS A 97 19.91 6.87 -5.23
CA LYS A 97 20.23 8.01 -6.09
C LYS A 97 20.15 9.34 -5.31
N ILE A 98 19.06 9.54 -4.55
CA ILE A 98 18.85 10.76 -3.78
C ILE A 98 19.89 10.90 -2.68
N ILE A 99 20.13 9.86 -1.88
CA ILE A 99 21.10 9.91 -0.78
C ILE A 99 22.52 10.14 -1.30
N SER A 100 22.91 9.46 -2.39
CA SER A 100 24.22 9.64 -3.02
C SER A 100 24.43 11.06 -3.57
N ALA A 101 23.38 11.67 -4.13
CA ALA A 101 23.43 13.02 -4.66
C ALA A 101 23.40 14.10 -3.57
N VAL A 102 22.57 13.93 -2.54
CA VAL A 102 22.36 14.91 -1.47
C VAL A 102 23.47 14.86 -0.42
N LYS A 103 23.99 13.67 -0.10
CA LYS A 103 24.94 13.43 0.99
C LYS A 103 24.53 14.10 2.32
N PRO A 104 23.33 13.81 2.84
CA PRO A 104 22.81 14.47 4.03
C PRO A 104 23.61 14.12 5.29
N GLN A 105 23.72 15.05 6.24
CA GLN A 105 24.22 14.79 7.60
C GLN A 105 23.12 14.24 8.51
N GLU A 106 21.86 14.61 8.27
CA GLU A 106 20.70 14.13 9.03
C GLU A 106 19.62 13.58 8.08
N ILE A 107 19.05 12.42 8.39
CA ILE A 107 17.93 11.84 7.67
C ILE A 107 16.76 11.63 8.63
N TYR A 108 15.59 12.17 8.27
CA TYR A 108 14.34 12.01 9.01
C TYR A 108 13.37 11.16 8.19
N ASN A 109 13.16 9.91 8.61
CA ASN A 109 12.24 9.00 7.93
C ASN A 109 10.80 9.17 8.47
N LEU A 110 10.04 10.07 7.86
CA LEU A 110 8.65 10.39 8.24
C LEU A 110 7.61 9.87 7.23
N ALA A 111 8.04 9.34 6.09
CA ALA A 111 7.14 8.74 5.09
C ALA A 111 6.49 7.46 5.65
N ALA A 112 5.16 7.39 5.56
CA ALA A 112 4.38 6.22 5.97
C ALA A 112 2.97 6.23 5.34
N GLN A 113 2.36 5.05 5.21
CA GLN A 113 0.90 4.92 5.18
C GLN A 113 0.40 4.99 6.64
N SER A 114 0.17 6.22 7.12
CA SER A 114 -0.02 6.49 8.56
C SER A 114 -1.44 6.29 9.10
N HIS A 115 -2.41 5.90 8.28
CA HIS A 115 -3.80 5.80 8.73
C HIS A 115 -4.15 4.37 9.17
N VAL A 116 -4.26 4.18 10.49
CA VAL A 116 -4.46 2.87 11.13
C VAL A 116 -5.67 2.10 10.56
N LYS A 117 -6.83 2.75 10.39
CA LYS A 117 -8.02 2.07 9.86
C LYS A 117 -7.84 1.64 8.39
N ILE A 118 -7.10 2.40 7.59
CA ILE A 118 -6.83 2.06 6.17
C ILE A 118 -5.84 0.88 6.09
N SER A 119 -4.96 0.73 7.08
CA SER A 119 -3.99 -0.38 7.08
C SER A 119 -4.63 -1.78 7.14
N PHE A 120 -5.87 -1.89 7.63
CA PHE A 120 -6.61 -3.16 7.57
C PHE A 120 -7.05 -3.53 6.15
N ASP A 121 -7.28 -2.53 5.30
CA ASP A 121 -7.72 -2.71 3.92
C ASP A 121 -6.51 -2.76 2.95
N LEU A 122 -5.41 -2.09 3.29
CA LEU A 122 -4.16 -2.00 2.52
C LEU A 122 -2.95 -2.50 3.32
N SER A 123 -3.06 -3.70 3.90
CA SER A 123 -2.06 -4.25 4.83
C SER A 123 -0.70 -4.50 4.18
N GLU A 124 -0.67 -5.13 3.00
CA GLU A 124 0.57 -5.41 2.25
C GLU A 124 1.30 -4.12 1.86
N TYR A 125 0.58 -3.15 1.29
CA TYR A 125 1.15 -1.85 0.95
C TYR A 125 1.67 -1.11 2.20
N THR A 126 0.94 -1.18 3.31
CA THR A 126 1.39 -0.58 4.58
C THR A 126 2.69 -1.22 5.07
N ALA A 127 2.82 -2.55 5.00
CA ALA A 127 4.06 -3.24 5.33
C ALA A 127 5.21 -2.84 4.39
N GLU A 128 4.94 -2.75 3.10
CA GLU A 128 5.95 -2.45 2.09
C GLU A 128 6.56 -1.05 2.26
N VAL A 129 5.75 -0.08 2.65
CA VAL A 129 6.19 1.31 2.91
C VAL A 129 6.77 1.46 4.31
N ASP A 130 6.04 1.05 5.34
CA ASP A 130 6.36 1.41 6.74
C ASP A 130 7.41 0.48 7.36
N ALA A 131 7.43 -0.79 6.95
CA ALA A 131 8.42 -1.78 7.40
C ALA A 131 9.59 -1.88 6.41
N VAL A 132 9.34 -2.42 5.22
CA VAL A 132 10.40 -2.69 4.23
C VAL A 132 11.01 -1.40 3.70
N GLY A 133 10.24 -0.32 3.56
CA GLY A 133 10.78 1.01 3.23
C GLY A 133 11.78 1.54 4.25
N THR A 134 11.56 1.28 5.55
CA THR A 134 12.53 1.62 6.61
C THR A 134 13.84 0.84 6.44
N LEU A 135 13.76 -0.46 6.09
CA LEU A 135 14.96 -1.24 5.74
C LEU A 135 15.68 -0.63 4.52
N ARG A 136 14.93 -0.32 3.45
CA ARG A 136 15.52 0.18 2.19
C ARG A 136 16.31 1.48 2.38
N ILE A 137 15.80 2.42 3.18
CA ILE A 137 16.52 3.68 3.42
C ILE A 137 17.80 3.46 4.25
N LEU A 138 17.76 2.56 5.24
CA LEU A 138 18.94 2.16 6.01
C LEU A 138 19.99 1.46 5.13
N ASP A 139 19.57 0.57 4.24
CA ASP A 139 20.45 -0.07 3.26
C ASP A 139 21.00 0.93 2.25
N ALA A 140 20.21 1.90 1.81
CA ALA A 140 20.66 2.96 0.90
C ALA A 140 21.77 3.81 1.54
N ILE A 141 21.63 4.18 2.81
CA ILE A 141 22.67 4.88 3.59
C ILE A 141 23.97 4.09 3.59
N ARG A 142 23.91 2.78 3.89
CA ARG A 142 25.08 1.91 3.94
C ARG A 142 25.71 1.72 2.56
N THR A 143 24.89 1.52 1.54
CA THR A 143 25.32 1.37 0.14
C THR A 143 26.07 2.62 -0.34
N CYS A 144 25.66 3.81 0.09
CA CYS A 144 26.36 5.06 -0.20
C CYS A 144 27.62 5.29 0.66
N GLY A 145 27.99 4.34 1.53
CA GLY A 145 29.15 4.47 2.42
C GLY A 145 28.96 5.46 3.58
N MET A 146 27.72 5.87 3.88
CA MET A 146 27.43 6.96 4.82
C MET A 146 27.04 6.49 6.23
N GLY A 147 27.09 5.19 6.52
CA GLY A 147 26.62 4.63 7.80
C GLY A 147 27.32 5.20 9.05
N LYS A 148 28.55 5.74 8.91
CA LYS A 148 29.28 6.36 10.03
C LYS A 148 29.17 7.88 10.11
N SER A 149 28.66 8.53 9.06
CA SER A 149 28.64 10.00 8.95
C SER A 149 27.23 10.59 9.05
N VAL A 150 26.19 9.81 8.75
CA VAL A 150 24.80 10.28 8.83
C VAL A 150 24.15 9.93 10.17
N LYS A 151 23.33 10.85 10.69
CA LYS A 151 22.43 10.60 11.80
C LYS A 151 21.02 10.33 11.28
N PHE A 152 20.41 9.23 11.71
CA PHE A 152 19.12 8.75 11.23
C PHE A 152 18.06 8.82 12.32
N TYR A 153 16.91 9.42 12.00
CA TYR A 153 15.71 9.44 12.83
C TYR A 153 14.61 8.60 12.19
N GLN A 154 14.05 7.66 12.96
CA GLN A 154 12.86 6.90 12.60
C GLN A 154 11.63 7.43 13.32
N ALA A 155 10.58 7.76 12.55
CA ALA A 155 9.25 8.00 13.08
C ALA A 155 8.59 6.68 13.54
N SER A 156 8.90 6.27 14.76
CA SER A 156 8.16 5.25 15.52
C SER A 156 6.89 5.85 16.13
N THR A 157 6.12 5.08 16.91
CA THR A 157 4.77 5.50 17.31
C THR A 157 4.30 4.83 18.61
N SER A 158 3.45 5.50 19.38
CA SER A 158 2.74 4.90 20.51
C SER A 158 1.82 3.73 20.13
N GLU A 159 1.42 3.61 18.86
CA GLU A 159 0.63 2.46 18.37
C GLU A 159 1.39 1.12 18.49
N LEU A 160 2.71 1.15 18.71
CA LEU A 160 3.51 -0.03 19.07
C LEU A 160 3.04 -0.69 20.38
N TYR A 161 2.57 0.10 21.34
CA TYR A 161 2.08 -0.41 22.62
C TYR A 161 0.72 -1.11 22.49
N GLY A 162 -0.10 -0.72 21.51
CA GLY A 162 -1.40 -1.27 21.19
C GLY A 162 -2.22 -1.71 22.41
N LYS A 163 -2.21 -3.02 22.73
CA LYS A 163 -2.78 -3.51 24.01
C LYS A 163 -1.74 -3.32 25.13
N ALA A 164 -1.63 -2.09 25.62
CA ALA A 164 -0.62 -1.70 26.60
C ALA A 164 -0.67 -2.61 27.85
N LEU A 165 0.50 -3.09 28.27
CA LEU A 165 0.66 -3.93 29.47
C LEU A 165 0.93 -3.11 30.72
N GLU A 166 1.43 -1.88 30.54
CA GLU A 166 1.77 -0.92 31.61
C GLU A 166 1.17 0.44 31.25
N THR A 167 0.92 1.28 32.25
CA THR A 167 0.42 2.65 32.07
C THR A 167 0.93 3.53 33.22
N PRO A 168 1.51 4.72 32.95
CA PRO A 168 1.86 5.25 31.63
C PRO A 168 2.92 4.39 30.91
N GLN A 169 2.97 4.45 29.57
CA GLN A 169 3.95 3.70 28.77
C GLN A 169 5.25 4.50 28.61
N ASN A 170 6.40 3.84 28.77
CA ASN A 170 7.74 4.41 28.57
C ASN A 170 8.58 3.55 27.60
N GLU A 171 9.88 3.84 27.45
CA GLU A 171 10.75 3.10 26.52
C GLU A 171 10.99 1.63 26.92
N GLN A 172 10.68 1.23 28.16
CA GLN A 172 10.83 -0.14 28.65
C GLN A 172 9.54 -0.95 28.55
N THR A 173 8.39 -0.27 28.40
CA THR A 173 7.09 -0.95 28.31
C THR A 173 7.06 -1.89 27.08
N PRO A 174 6.69 -3.17 27.24
CA PRO A 174 6.65 -4.11 26.13
C PRO A 174 5.63 -3.73 25.05
N PHE A 175 5.97 -3.97 23.79
CA PHE A 175 5.09 -3.73 22.65
C PHE A 175 4.04 -4.82 22.47
N TYR A 176 2.83 -4.42 22.08
CA TYR A 176 1.73 -5.32 21.71
C TYR A 176 0.90 -4.66 20.60
N PRO A 177 1.35 -4.68 19.33
CA PRO A 177 0.68 -4.00 18.23
C PRO A 177 -0.72 -4.59 17.95
N ARG A 178 -1.66 -3.72 17.56
CA ARG A 178 -3.08 -4.06 17.33
C ARG A 178 -3.57 -3.69 15.92
N SER A 179 -2.68 -3.53 14.95
CA SER A 179 -3.05 -3.25 13.55
C SER A 179 -1.91 -3.61 12.59
N PRO A 180 -2.18 -3.82 11.28
CA PRO A 180 -1.11 -3.98 10.29
C PRO A 180 -0.12 -2.81 10.27
N TYR A 181 -0.60 -1.57 10.46
CA TYR A 181 0.25 -0.39 10.64
C TYR A 181 1.21 -0.55 11.83
N ALA A 182 0.69 -0.89 13.01
CA ALA A 182 1.50 -1.05 14.22
C ALA A 182 2.51 -2.20 14.08
N CYS A 183 2.12 -3.32 13.45
CA CYS A 183 3.04 -4.42 13.15
C CYS A 183 4.17 -4.00 12.20
N ALA A 184 3.85 -3.22 11.15
CA ALA A 184 4.85 -2.72 10.22
C ALA A 184 5.81 -1.73 10.90
N LYS A 185 5.28 -0.81 11.73
CA LYS A 185 6.11 0.09 12.55
C LYS A 185 6.96 -0.65 13.58
N MET A 186 6.49 -1.78 14.11
CA MET A 186 7.27 -2.62 15.02
C MET A 186 8.48 -3.24 14.32
N TYR A 187 8.32 -3.71 13.07
CA TYR A 187 9.47 -4.09 12.25
C TYR A 187 10.41 -2.90 12.04
N GLY A 188 9.87 -1.74 11.66
CA GLY A 188 10.64 -0.50 11.47
C GLY A 188 11.47 -0.10 12.70
N PHE A 189 10.89 -0.22 13.89
CA PHE A 189 11.58 0.00 15.16
C PHE A 189 12.77 -0.94 15.32
N TRP A 190 12.54 -2.26 15.21
CA TRP A 190 13.56 -3.27 15.47
C TRP A 190 14.67 -3.29 14.42
N ILE A 191 14.36 -3.01 13.15
CA ILE A 191 15.40 -2.95 12.12
C ILE A 191 16.32 -1.76 12.35
N VAL A 192 15.80 -0.63 12.87
CA VAL A 192 16.62 0.53 13.27
C VAL A 192 17.51 0.20 14.46
N VAL A 193 16.98 -0.46 15.50
CA VAL A 193 17.77 -0.94 16.65
C VAL A 193 18.91 -1.84 16.17
N ASN A 194 18.61 -2.82 15.32
CA ASN A 194 19.60 -3.74 14.78
C ASN A 194 20.70 -3.02 13.98
N TYR A 195 20.36 -1.99 13.20
CA TYR A 195 21.37 -1.22 12.44
C TYR A 195 22.25 -0.35 13.34
N ARG A 196 21.68 0.20 14.40
CA ARG A 196 22.45 0.90 15.45
C ARG A 196 23.45 -0.04 16.11
N GLU A 197 23.01 -1.23 16.52
CA GLU A 197 23.84 -2.18 17.28
C GLU A 197 24.85 -2.94 16.40
N ALA A 198 24.45 -3.41 15.22
CA ALA A 198 25.30 -4.23 14.36
C ALA A 198 26.33 -3.41 13.57
N TYR A 199 26.01 -2.17 13.22
CA TYR A 199 26.85 -1.34 12.34
C TYR A 199 27.33 -0.05 13.00
N ASN A 200 27.04 0.17 14.29
CA ASN A 200 27.35 1.39 15.03
C ASN A 200 26.84 2.66 14.33
N MET A 201 25.67 2.57 13.67
CA MET A 201 25.02 3.72 13.05
C MET A 201 24.39 4.62 14.12
N PHE A 202 24.49 5.93 13.95
CA PHE A 202 23.71 6.86 14.77
C PHE A 202 22.25 6.81 14.30
N ALA A 203 21.43 5.98 14.94
CA ALA A 203 20.03 5.80 14.57
C ALA A 203 19.10 5.81 15.80
N CYS A 204 18.09 6.69 15.79
CA CYS A 204 17.17 6.88 16.92
C CYS A 204 15.73 6.54 16.52
N ASN A 205 14.98 5.92 17.42
CA ASN A 205 13.52 5.86 17.33
C ASN A 205 12.88 6.93 18.21
N GLY A 206 12.11 7.81 17.60
CA GLY A 206 11.13 8.62 18.33
C GLY A 206 9.84 7.84 18.49
N ILE A 207 9.52 7.40 19.71
CA ILE A 207 8.25 6.74 20.04
C ILE A 207 7.24 7.83 20.38
N LEU A 208 6.74 8.50 19.34
CA LEU A 208 5.87 9.65 19.49
C LEU A 208 4.41 9.21 19.74
N PHE A 209 3.80 9.81 20.76
CA PHE A 209 2.37 9.74 21.00
C PHE A 209 1.60 10.62 20.01
N ASN A 210 0.27 10.61 20.07
CA ASN A 210 -0.54 11.33 19.08
C ASN A 210 -0.20 12.82 19.14
N HIS A 211 0.06 13.41 17.98
CA HIS A 211 0.34 14.84 17.87
C HIS A 211 -0.36 15.41 16.65
N GLU A 212 -1.01 16.54 16.89
CA GLU A 212 -2.05 17.07 16.04
C GLU A 212 -1.75 18.54 15.74
N SER A 213 -2.44 19.11 14.76
CA SER A 213 -2.26 20.51 14.35
C SER A 213 -3.32 20.92 13.31
N PRO A 214 -3.39 22.21 12.95
CA PRO A 214 -4.10 22.70 11.77
C PRO A 214 -3.64 22.10 10.42
N ARG A 215 -2.57 21.31 10.38
CA ARG A 215 -2.08 20.61 9.18
C ARG A 215 -2.41 19.12 9.17
N ARG A 216 -3.01 18.59 10.24
CA ARG A 216 -3.38 17.17 10.35
C ARG A 216 -4.23 16.70 9.18
N GLY A 217 -4.06 15.44 8.75
CA GLY A 217 -4.92 14.86 7.72
C GLY A 217 -6.38 14.78 8.16
N GLU A 218 -7.32 15.08 7.27
CA GLU A 218 -8.76 15.14 7.58
C GLU A 218 -9.39 13.80 7.98
N ASN A 219 -8.73 12.69 7.67
CA ASN A 219 -9.21 11.35 8.03
C ASN A 219 -8.94 11.01 9.52
N PHE A 220 -8.03 11.74 10.17
CA PHE A 220 -7.76 11.56 11.60
C PHE A 220 -8.85 12.22 12.46
N VAL A 221 -9.16 11.61 13.60
CA VAL A 221 -10.35 11.93 14.40
C VAL A 221 -10.42 13.39 14.85
N THR A 222 -9.32 13.95 15.34
CA THR A 222 -9.21 15.34 15.80
C THR A 222 -9.57 16.32 14.69
N ARG A 223 -8.94 16.17 13.52
CA ARG A 223 -9.17 17.03 12.36
C ARG A 223 -10.54 16.84 11.75
N LYS A 224 -11.06 15.61 11.76
CA LYS A 224 -12.43 15.34 11.35
C LYS A 224 -13.42 16.11 12.23
N ILE A 225 -13.22 16.08 13.56
CA ILE A 225 -14.05 16.81 14.52
C ILE A 225 -13.97 18.32 14.25
N THR A 226 -12.77 18.92 14.25
CA THR A 226 -12.65 20.38 14.14
C THR A 226 -13.23 20.92 12.83
N ARG A 227 -13.00 20.22 11.71
CA ARG A 227 -13.59 20.58 10.42
C ARG A 227 -15.11 20.45 10.39
N SER A 228 -15.65 19.37 10.97
CA SER A 228 -17.10 19.18 11.05
C SER A 228 -17.77 20.23 11.94
N VAL A 229 -17.16 20.54 13.10
CA VAL A 229 -17.67 21.58 14.02
C VAL A 229 -17.58 22.97 13.38
N ALA A 230 -16.48 23.30 12.70
CA ALA A 230 -16.35 24.55 11.94
C ALA A 230 -17.43 24.68 10.85
N LYS A 231 -17.72 23.60 10.12
CA LYS A 231 -18.82 23.58 9.13
C LYS A 231 -20.19 23.73 9.78
N ILE A 232 -20.43 23.11 10.94
CA ILE A 232 -21.69 23.25 11.70
C ILE A 232 -21.85 24.70 12.17
N TYR A 233 -20.78 25.32 12.67
CA TYR A 233 -20.78 26.72 13.09
C TYR A 233 -21.15 27.67 11.94
N LEU A 234 -20.68 27.38 10.72
CA LEU A 234 -20.96 28.15 9.51
C LEU A 234 -22.22 27.69 8.76
N ASN A 235 -23.05 26.81 9.35
CA ASN A 235 -24.27 26.26 8.74
C ASN A 235 -24.03 25.52 7.40
N GLN A 236 -22.85 24.94 7.21
CA GLN A 236 -22.44 24.17 6.02
C GLN A 236 -22.65 22.66 6.20
N LEU A 237 -22.84 22.20 7.44
CA LEU A 237 -23.07 20.81 7.82
C LEU A 237 -24.07 20.75 8.98
N GLU A 238 -24.94 19.75 8.98
CA GLU A 238 -25.96 19.60 10.04
C GLU A 238 -25.44 18.73 11.19
N TYR A 239 -24.88 17.56 10.85
CA TYR A 239 -24.30 16.59 11.78
C TYR A 239 -23.13 15.86 11.14
N PHE A 240 -22.33 15.16 11.95
CA PHE A 240 -21.28 14.25 11.48
C PHE A 240 -21.27 12.94 12.28
N GLU A 241 -20.56 11.95 11.76
CA GLU A 241 -20.52 10.60 12.31
C GLU A 241 -19.12 10.24 12.82
N LEU A 242 -19.04 9.54 13.95
CA LEU A 242 -17.79 9.04 14.55
C LEU A 242 -17.87 7.53 14.85
N GLY A 243 -16.73 6.96 15.26
CA GLY A 243 -16.64 5.58 15.74
C GLY A 243 -16.67 5.54 17.27
N ASN A 244 -15.67 4.89 17.87
CA ASN A 244 -15.53 4.79 19.32
C ASN A 244 -15.24 6.17 19.96
N LEU A 245 -16.16 6.68 20.80
CA LEU A 245 -15.99 7.95 21.53
C LEU A 245 -15.16 7.80 22.81
N ASP A 246 -15.11 6.59 23.37
CA ASP A 246 -14.51 6.34 24.69
C ASP A 246 -13.02 5.99 24.59
N SER A 247 -12.51 5.86 23.37
CA SER A 247 -11.07 5.76 23.10
C SER A 247 -10.32 6.97 23.67
N LYS A 248 -9.28 6.71 24.47
CA LYS A 248 -8.45 7.74 25.13
C LYS A 248 -7.08 7.84 24.51
N ARG A 249 -6.61 9.06 24.28
CA ARG A 249 -5.31 9.35 23.65
C ARG A 249 -4.62 10.50 24.36
N ASP A 250 -3.30 10.42 24.38
CA ASP A 250 -2.39 11.51 24.71
C ASP A 250 -2.11 12.32 23.44
N TRP A 251 -2.64 13.55 23.39
CA TRP A 251 -2.58 14.44 22.24
C TRP A 251 -1.71 15.66 22.52
N GLY A 252 -0.55 15.73 21.87
CA GLY A 252 0.31 16.91 21.84
C GLY A 252 0.20 17.72 20.54
N HIS A 253 0.96 18.80 20.45
CA HIS A 253 1.03 19.61 19.24
C HIS A 253 2.26 19.26 18.38
N ALA A 254 2.06 19.11 17.07
CA ALA A 254 3.10 18.63 16.15
C ALA A 254 4.37 19.51 16.11
N VAL A 255 4.23 20.83 16.34
CA VAL A 255 5.37 21.77 16.40
C VAL A 255 6.33 21.43 17.54
N ASP A 256 5.81 21.04 18.71
CA ASP A 256 6.64 20.67 19.85
C ASP A 256 7.37 19.34 19.60
N TYR A 257 6.72 18.43 18.86
CA TYR A 257 7.21 17.08 18.63
C TYR A 257 8.34 17.06 17.59
N VAL A 258 8.28 17.91 16.55
CA VAL A 258 9.39 18.01 15.57
C VAL A 258 10.67 18.58 16.18
N GLU A 259 10.56 19.44 17.20
CA GLU A 259 11.71 19.90 17.99
C GLU A 259 12.38 18.71 18.70
N ALA A 260 11.60 17.81 19.32
CA ALA A 260 12.13 16.59 19.93
C ALA A 260 12.87 15.70 18.93
N MET A 261 12.33 15.53 17.71
CA MET A 261 12.99 14.74 16.65
C MET A 261 14.40 15.27 16.37
N TRP A 262 14.54 16.59 16.21
CA TRP A 262 15.83 17.24 15.99
C TRP A 262 16.76 17.07 17.20
N MET A 263 16.26 17.29 18.42
CA MET A 263 17.05 17.17 19.66
C MET A 263 17.64 15.77 19.84
N MET A 264 16.93 14.71 19.44
CA MET A 264 17.47 13.34 19.47
C MET A 264 18.73 13.19 18.62
N LEU A 265 18.77 13.82 17.44
CA LEU A 265 19.93 13.78 16.55
C LEU A 265 21.08 14.69 17.01
N GLN A 266 20.83 15.63 17.92
CA GLN A 266 21.90 16.51 18.43
C GLN A 266 22.74 15.88 19.53
N ARG A 267 22.38 14.68 19.99
CA ARG A 267 23.12 13.97 21.04
C ARG A 267 24.46 13.41 20.55
N ASP A 268 25.31 13.10 21.52
CA ASP A 268 26.58 12.40 21.31
C ASP A 268 26.37 10.91 20.98
N SER A 269 25.38 10.27 21.60
CA SER A 269 25.04 8.85 21.40
C SER A 269 23.57 8.66 21.00
N PRO A 270 23.26 7.75 20.05
CA PRO A 270 21.89 7.47 19.64
C PRO A 270 21.12 6.74 20.74
N SER A 271 19.83 7.05 20.89
CA SER A 271 18.93 6.41 21.85
C SER A 271 17.48 6.57 21.40
N ASP A 272 16.60 5.72 21.92
CA ASP A 272 15.15 5.82 21.70
C ASP A 272 14.49 6.62 22.83
N PHE A 273 13.43 7.37 22.50
CA PHE A 273 12.72 8.24 23.45
C PHE A 273 11.21 8.22 23.21
N VAL A 274 10.45 8.12 24.30
CA VAL A 274 9.01 8.43 24.33
C VAL A 274 8.82 9.94 24.37
N ILE A 275 8.00 10.44 23.45
CA ILE A 275 7.61 11.85 23.35
C ILE A 275 6.09 11.92 23.47
N ALA A 276 5.61 12.52 24.56
CA ALA A 276 4.21 12.52 24.98
C ALA A 276 3.92 13.74 25.87
N THR A 277 2.64 14.07 26.05
CA THR A 277 2.26 15.14 26.99
C THR A 277 2.18 14.64 28.43
N GLY A 278 1.86 13.35 28.63
CA GLY A 278 1.54 12.80 29.95
C GLY A 278 0.11 13.09 30.40
N GLU A 279 -0.75 13.57 29.49
CA GLU A 279 -2.18 13.84 29.71
C GLU A 279 -3.00 13.05 28.68
N THR A 280 -4.12 12.45 29.08
CA THR A 280 -4.98 11.66 28.19
C THR A 280 -6.43 12.15 28.22
N HIS A 281 -7.05 12.23 27.06
CA HIS A 281 -8.46 12.61 26.90
C HIS A 281 -9.18 11.63 25.98
N SER A 282 -10.48 11.48 26.18
CA SER A 282 -11.35 10.74 25.29
C SER A 282 -11.66 11.50 24.00
N VAL A 283 -12.05 10.77 22.94
CA VAL A 283 -12.61 11.37 21.72
C VAL A 283 -13.87 12.19 22.05
N ARG A 284 -14.67 11.74 23.03
CA ARG A 284 -15.81 12.46 23.59
C ARG A 284 -15.44 13.84 24.12
N GLU A 285 -14.43 13.93 25.00
CA GLU A 285 -13.94 15.20 25.55
C GLU A 285 -13.43 16.14 24.46
N PHE A 286 -12.80 15.61 23.40
CA PHE A 286 -12.37 16.39 22.24
C PHE A 286 -13.57 17.02 21.52
N VAL A 287 -14.64 16.25 21.27
CA VAL A 287 -15.89 16.75 20.68
C VAL A 287 -16.49 17.85 21.54
N GLU A 288 -16.65 17.60 22.83
CA GLU A 288 -17.22 18.57 23.77
C GLU A 288 -16.44 19.88 23.81
N THR A 289 -15.10 19.78 23.85
CA THR A 289 -14.20 20.95 23.87
C THR A 289 -14.28 21.73 22.56
N ALA A 290 -14.35 21.04 21.41
CA ALA A 290 -14.52 21.68 20.11
C ALA A 290 -15.87 22.42 19.97
N PHE A 291 -16.98 21.84 20.46
CA PHE A 291 -18.28 22.53 20.48
C PHE A 291 -18.29 23.71 21.45
N ARG A 292 -17.64 23.57 22.61
CA ARG A 292 -17.52 24.66 23.59
C ARG A 292 -16.80 25.87 23.00
N TYR A 293 -15.79 25.67 22.15
CA TYR A 293 -15.10 26.75 21.43
C TYR A 293 -16.06 27.64 20.62
N ILE A 294 -17.11 27.07 20.03
CA ILE A 294 -18.13 27.81 19.26
C ILE A 294 -19.34 28.21 20.10
N GLY A 295 -19.23 28.15 21.43
CA GLY A 295 -20.27 28.55 22.38
C GLY A 295 -21.46 27.57 22.43
N ARG A 296 -21.26 26.29 22.11
CA ARG A 296 -22.32 25.27 22.12
C ARG A 296 -21.98 24.12 23.07
N GLN A 297 -23.00 23.55 23.71
CA GLN A 297 -22.85 22.40 24.60
C GLN A 297 -23.49 21.15 23.99
N ILE A 298 -22.79 20.02 24.08
CA ILE A 298 -23.29 18.70 23.66
C ILE A 298 -23.70 17.89 24.89
N VAL A 299 -24.87 17.28 24.83
CA VAL A 299 -25.39 16.32 25.80
C VAL A 299 -25.55 14.97 25.10
N TRP A 300 -25.09 13.91 25.73
CA TRP A 300 -25.11 12.56 25.16
C TRP A 300 -26.36 11.80 25.59
N HIS A 301 -26.99 11.11 24.64
CA HIS A 301 -28.16 10.27 24.88
C HIS A 301 -28.02 8.92 24.18
N GLY A 302 -28.53 7.86 24.82
CA GLY A 302 -28.37 6.49 24.34
C GLY A 302 -27.01 5.91 24.69
N GLU A 303 -26.72 4.71 24.18
CA GLU A 303 -25.51 3.98 24.49
C GLU A 303 -24.99 3.23 23.24
N GLY A 304 -23.67 3.01 23.20
CA GLY A 304 -23.01 2.24 22.14
C GLY A 304 -23.28 2.81 20.75
N ILE A 305 -23.73 1.98 19.82
CA ILE A 305 -23.99 2.39 18.43
C ILE A 305 -25.19 3.34 18.29
N ASN A 306 -26.10 3.32 19.27
CA ASN A 306 -27.30 4.17 19.27
C ASN A 306 -27.07 5.49 19.99
N GLU A 307 -25.87 5.71 20.53
CA GLU A 307 -25.52 6.95 21.19
C GLU A 307 -25.53 8.13 20.21
N VAL A 308 -26.02 9.27 20.65
CA VAL A 308 -26.05 10.53 19.89
C VAL A 308 -25.63 11.71 20.76
N GLY A 309 -24.91 12.65 20.16
CA GLY A 309 -24.58 13.94 20.76
C GLY A 309 -25.56 15.01 20.31
N VAL A 310 -26.33 15.55 21.25
CA VAL A 310 -27.39 16.53 21.02
C VAL A 310 -26.93 17.91 21.51
N GLU A 311 -27.10 18.93 20.68
CA GLU A 311 -26.85 20.32 21.07
C GLU A 311 -27.91 20.78 22.08
N GLN A 312 -27.49 21.16 23.29
CA GLN A 312 -28.37 21.42 24.43
C GLN A 312 -29.43 22.48 24.14
N ASP A 313 -29.04 23.60 23.52
CA ASP A 313 -29.94 24.74 23.33
C ASP A 313 -31.00 24.52 22.24
N THR A 314 -30.69 23.68 21.25
CA THR A 314 -31.57 23.49 20.07
C THR A 314 -32.24 22.12 20.02
N GLY A 315 -31.78 21.16 20.83
CA GLY A 315 -32.19 19.76 20.73
C GLY A 315 -31.77 19.07 19.43
N THR A 316 -30.89 19.69 18.62
CA THR A 316 -30.46 19.14 17.33
C THR A 316 -29.38 18.09 17.52
N ILE A 317 -29.54 16.91 16.90
CA ILE A 317 -28.49 15.88 16.87
C ILE A 317 -27.33 16.37 16.00
N ARG A 318 -26.13 16.52 16.59
CA ARG A 318 -24.91 16.97 15.90
C ARG A 318 -23.90 15.85 15.67
N VAL A 319 -23.91 14.84 16.53
CA VAL A 319 -22.97 13.71 16.47
C VAL A 319 -23.74 12.41 16.50
N ARG A 320 -23.39 11.47 15.62
CA ARG A 320 -23.91 10.11 15.60
C ARG A 320 -22.77 9.10 15.57
N ILE A 321 -23.03 7.89 16.05
CA ILE A 321 -22.08 6.79 15.96
C ILE A 321 -22.35 5.96 14.71
N ASN A 322 -21.29 5.58 13.99
CA ASN A 322 -21.37 4.71 12.83
C ASN A 322 -20.33 3.59 12.91
N ALA A 323 -20.81 2.34 12.82
CA ALA A 323 -20.01 1.12 12.92
C ALA A 323 -18.83 1.09 11.93
N LYS A 324 -18.96 1.75 10.77
CA LYS A 324 -17.90 1.80 9.75
C LYS A 324 -16.60 2.45 10.23
N TYR A 325 -16.67 3.29 11.27
CA TYR A 325 -15.50 3.99 11.83
C TYR A 325 -14.82 3.22 12.96
N PHE A 326 -15.38 2.10 13.40
CA PHE A 326 -14.71 1.21 14.34
C PHE A 326 -13.59 0.43 13.63
N ARG A 327 -12.56 0.10 14.41
CA ARG A 327 -11.45 -0.75 13.95
C ARG A 327 -11.73 -2.21 14.33
N PRO A 328 -11.26 -3.20 13.55
CA PRO A 328 -11.36 -4.61 13.94
C PRO A 328 -10.74 -4.90 15.31
N THR A 329 -9.65 -4.20 15.61
CA THR A 329 -8.97 -4.22 16.91
C THR A 329 -8.68 -2.79 17.32
N GLU A 330 -9.21 -2.38 18.47
CA GLU A 330 -9.02 -1.02 19.01
C GLU A 330 -7.80 -0.96 19.93
N VAL A 331 -7.31 0.27 20.11
CA VAL A 331 -6.38 0.67 21.16
C VAL A 331 -7.17 1.55 22.14
N ASP A 332 -7.42 1.05 23.35
CA ASP A 332 -8.36 1.71 24.26
C ASP A 332 -7.75 2.95 24.92
N LEU A 333 -6.52 2.85 25.40
CA LEU A 333 -5.81 3.88 26.14
C LEU A 333 -4.36 4.00 25.69
N LEU A 334 -3.92 5.23 25.45
CA LEU A 334 -2.51 5.60 25.30
C LEU A 334 -2.23 6.80 26.21
N LEU A 335 -1.21 6.67 27.05
CA LEU A 335 -0.73 7.69 27.98
C LEU A 335 0.78 7.53 28.17
N GLY A 336 1.57 8.48 27.68
CA GLY A 336 3.03 8.34 27.64
C GLY A 336 3.73 8.93 28.86
N ASP A 337 4.84 8.32 29.26
CA ASP A 337 5.80 8.89 30.21
C ASP A 337 7.06 9.36 29.47
N ALA A 338 7.16 10.68 29.24
CA ALA A 338 8.30 11.32 28.59
C ALA A 338 9.43 11.70 29.57
N SER A 339 9.51 11.08 30.75
CA SER A 339 10.52 11.43 31.77
C SER A 339 11.95 11.31 31.28
N LYS A 340 12.26 10.34 30.39
CA LYS A 340 13.60 10.22 29.78
C LYS A 340 13.92 11.40 28.87
N ALA A 341 12.98 11.81 28.02
CA ALA A 341 13.14 12.98 27.16
C ALA A 341 13.33 14.26 27.98
N LYS A 342 12.58 14.42 29.08
CA LYS A 342 12.77 15.54 30.01
C LYS A 342 14.18 15.55 30.62
N ARG A 343 14.65 14.42 31.16
CA ARG A 343 15.96 14.34 31.83
C ARG A 343 17.12 14.55 30.87
N GLU A 344 17.04 13.95 29.68
CA GLU A 344 18.23 13.85 28.82
C GLU A 344 18.18 14.73 27.56
N LEU A 345 17.00 15.14 27.10
CA LEU A 345 16.86 16.14 26.03
C LEU A 345 16.53 17.51 26.61
N ASN A 346 16.07 17.62 27.86
CA ASN A 346 15.45 18.84 28.39
C ASN A 346 14.23 19.27 27.54
N TRP A 347 13.50 18.29 27.00
CA TRP A 347 12.28 18.51 26.23
C TRP A 347 11.04 18.39 27.11
N LEU A 348 10.08 19.29 26.92
CA LEU A 348 8.75 19.30 27.54
C LEU A 348 7.72 19.78 26.50
N PRO A 349 6.48 19.24 26.52
CA PRO A 349 5.40 19.79 25.70
C PRO A 349 5.10 21.23 26.14
N LYS A 350 4.83 22.11 25.17
CA LYS A 350 4.54 23.53 25.43
C LYS A 350 3.05 23.82 25.27
N VAL A 351 2.38 23.14 24.34
CA VAL A 351 0.97 23.32 24.03
C VAL A 351 0.11 22.32 24.82
N THR A 352 -0.88 22.84 25.55
CA THR A 352 -1.87 22.03 26.28
C THR A 352 -2.96 21.47 25.37
N PHE A 353 -3.73 20.49 25.87
CA PHE A 353 -4.89 19.93 25.14
C PHE A 353 -5.90 21.02 24.72
N HIS A 354 -6.24 21.95 25.61
CA HIS A 354 -7.21 23.01 25.29
C HIS A 354 -6.67 23.99 24.25
N GLU A 355 -5.40 24.38 24.34
CA GLU A 355 -4.76 25.25 23.34
C GLU A 355 -4.69 24.56 21.97
N LEU A 356 -4.39 23.25 21.93
CA LEU A 356 -4.41 22.45 20.71
C LEU A 356 -5.80 22.47 20.05
N VAL A 357 -6.87 22.21 20.81
CA VAL A 357 -8.24 22.24 20.28
C VAL A 357 -8.59 23.64 19.75
N ASN A 358 -8.23 24.68 20.49
CA ASN A 358 -8.49 26.07 20.10
C ASN A 358 -7.76 26.45 18.79
N ASP A 359 -6.47 26.10 18.67
CA ASP A 359 -5.68 26.37 17.47
C ASP A 359 -6.28 25.67 16.24
N MET A 360 -6.62 24.39 16.37
CA MET A 360 -7.26 23.62 15.30
C MET A 360 -8.64 24.19 14.92
N MET A 361 -9.46 24.55 15.90
CA MET A 361 -10.79 25.13 15.67
C MET A 361 -10.72 26.49 14.98
N SER A 362 -9.85 27.37 15.46
CA SER A 362 -9.61 28.70 14.87
C SER A 362 -9.22 28.57 13.40
N ALA A 363 -8.23 27.72 13.10
CA ALA A 363 -7.74 27.52 11.75
C ALA A 363 -8.79 26.90 10.81
N ASP A 364 -9.57 25.91 11.28
CA ASP A 364 -10.60 25.28 10.43
C ASP A 364 -11.80 26.19 10.19
N ILE A 365 -12.19 27.05 11.14
CA ILE A 365 -13.22 28.08 10.91
C ILE A 365 -12.75 29.07 9.84
N GLU A 366 -11.52 29.60 9.94
CA GLU A 366 -10.97 30.52 8.95
C GLU A 366 -10.83 29.87 7.57
N LEU A 367 -10.43 28.60 7.52
CA LEU A 367 -10.36 27.84 6.28
C LEU A 367 -11.75 27.66 5.64
N MET A 368 -12.78 27.31 6.42
CA MET A 368 -14.14 27.12 5.90
C MET A 368 -14.83 28.44 5.52
N LYS A 369 -14.44 29.57 6.13
CA LYS A 369 -14.88 30.91 5.69
C LYS A 369 -14.28 31.28 4.32
N LYS A 370 -12.97 31.09 4.15
CA LYS A 370 -12.26 31.43 2.91
C LYS A 370 -12.67 30.53 1.75
N ASN A 371 -12.90 29.25 2.04
CA ASN A 371 -13.27 28.28 1.04
C ASN A 371 -14.31 27.29 1.60
N PRO A 372 -15.62 27.60 1.49
CA PRO A 372 -16.71 26.71 1.88
C PRO A 372 -16.69 25.36 1.14
N ILE A 373 -15.99 25.34 0.00
CA ILE A 373 -15.82 24.21 -0.91
C ILE A 373 -14.52 23.47 -0.63
N ALA A 374 -13.69 23.88 0.35
CA ALA A 374 -12.48 23.16 0.77
C ALA A 374 -12.89 21.81 1.40
N GLN A 375 -13.31 20.88 0.54
CA GLN A 375 -13.77 19.49 0.69
C GLN A 375 -14.97 19.06 -0.19
N GLN A 376 -15.57 19.87 -1.09
CA GLN A 376 -16.61 19.29 -1.97
C GLN A 376 -16.06 18.20 -2.91
N LEU A 377 -14.74 18.13 -3.12
CA LEU A 377 -14.09 17.10 -3.94
C LEU A 377 -13.92 15.72 -3.26
N SER A 378 -14.33 15.50 -2.00
CA SER A 378 -14.34 14.15 -1.40
C SER A 378 -15.69 13.68 -0.81
N TYR A 379 -16.72 14.54 -0.78
CA TYR A 379 -18.03 14.19 -0.20
C TYR A 379 -19.26 14.69 -0.98
N SER A 380 -19.15 14.95 -2.29
CA SER A 380 -20.27 15.31 -3.17
C SER A 380 -21.27 14.18 -3.47
N CYS A 381 -21.34 13.14 -2.64
CA CYS A 381 -22.32 12.04 -2.79
C CYS A 381 -23.60 12.22 -1.95
N PHE A 382 -23.70 13.25 -1.09
CA PHE A 382 -24.88 13.40 -0.21
C PHE A 382 -25.92 14.44 -0.68
N ARG A 383 -25.53 15.42 -1.52
CA ARG A 383 -26.46 16.44 -2.02
C ARG A 383 -27.40 15.95 -3.13
N LEU A 384 -27.08 14.81 -3.76
CA LEU A 384 -27.89 14.22 -4.83
C LEU A 384 -29.17 13.51 -4.35
N ARG A 385 -29.36 13.23 -3.05
CA ARG A 385 -30.56 12.53 -2.57
C ARG A 385 -31.81 13.41 -2.47
N ARG A 386 -31.67 14.68 -2.05
CA ARG A 386 -32.83 15.58 -1.90
C ARG A 386 -33.34 16.13 -3.23
N THR A 387 -32.45 16.46 -4.17
CA THR A 387 -32.83 16.90 -5.53
C THR A 387 -33.43 15.76 -6.35
N LYS A 388 -32.96 14.52 -6.17
CA LYS A 388 -33.50 13.34 -6.86
C LYS A 388 -34.91 12.98 -6.38
N GLN A 389 -35.22 13.09 -5.08
CA GLN A 389 -36.58 12.87 -4.56
C GLN A 389 -37.58 13.97 -4.97
N TRP A 390 -37.12 15.23 -5.08
CA TRP A 390 -37.95 16.32 -5.56
C TRP A 390 -38.24 16.20 -7.07
N TYR A 391 -37.23 15.81 -7.87
CA TYR A 391 -37.35 15.65 -9.33
C TYR A 391 -38.15 14.40 -9.73
N VAL A 392 -37.95 13.26 -9.06
CA VAL A 392 -38.73 12.02 -9.33
C VAL A 392 -40.22 12.20 -9.03
N ARG A 393 -40.58 13.04 -8.05
CA ARG A 393 -41.99 13.39 -7.75
C ARG A 393 -42.65 14.30 -8.77
N GLN A 394 -41.88 15.14 -9.48
CA GLN A 394 -42.42 16.11 -10.44
C GLN A 394 -42.51 15.57 -11.87
N VAL A 395 -41.68 14.58 -12.23
CA VAL A 395 -41.54 14.14 -13.64
C VAL A 395 -42.26 12.81 -13.93
N GLY A 396 -42.92 12.19 -12.94
CA GLY A 396 -43.75 11.00 -13.17
C GLY A 396 -43.02 9.82 -13.84
N LEU A 397 -41.69 9.77 -13.73
CA LEU A 397 -40.89 8.71 -14.30
C LEU A 397 -41.06 7.45 -13.43
N ASN A 398 -41.85 6.51 -13.92
CA ASN A 398 -41.83 5.12 -13.49
C ASN A 398 -40.43 4.55 -13.69
N THR A 399 -39.57 4.70 -12.69
CA THR A 399 -38.39 3.86 -12.56
C THR A 399 -38.82 2.63 -11.77
N GLU A 400 -39.12 1.53 -12.48
CA GLU A 400 -39.06 0.21 -11.86
C GLU A 400 -37.73 0.10 -11.12
N GLU A 401 -37.77 -0.08 -9.80
CA GLU A 401 -36.60 -0.45 -9.01
C GLU A 401 -36.12 -1.81 -9.53
N LYS A 402 -35.18 -1.81 -10.48
CA LYS A 402 -34.35 -2.97 -10.71
C LYS A 402 -33.40 -3.06 -9.53
N SER A 403 -33.78 -3.89 -8.56
CA SER A 403 -32.91 -4.39 -7.51
C SER A 403 -31.54 -4.75 -8.11
N PRO A 404 -30.42 -4.47 -7.41
CA PRO A 404 -29.11 -4.94 -7.84
C PRO A 404 -29.19 -6.46 -8.05
N PRO A 405 -28.57 -7.00 -9.11
CA PRO A 405 -28.60 -8.43 -9.33
C PRO A 405 -28.04 -9.11 -8.07
N PRO A 406 -28.67 -10.20 -7.59
CA PRO A 406 -28.18 -10.92 -6.43
C PRO A 406 -26.71 -11.27 -6.64
N ALA A 407 -25.91 -11.18 -5.57
CA ALA A 407 -24.48 -11.51 -5.58
C ALA A 407 -24.27 -12.79 -6.40
N LEU A 408 -23.60 -12.62 -7.53
CA LEU A 408 -23.51 -13.62 -8.58
C LEU A 408 -22.68 -14.78 -8.05
N ASP A 409 -23.32 -15.93 -7.79
CA ASP A 409 -22.64 -17.08 -7.20
C ASP A 409 -21.66 -17.68 -8.22
N ILE A 410 -20.40 -17.27 -8.10
CA ILE A 410 -19.25 -17.69 -8.90
C ILE A 410 -19.15 -19.23 -8.91
N LYS A 411 -19.57 -19.89 -7.83
CA LYS A 411 -19.51 -21.35 -7.68
C LYS A 411 -20.46 -22.06 -8.65
N ILE A 412 -21.68 -21.55 -8.82
CA ILE A 412 -22.70 -22.13 -9.70
C ILE A 412 -22.26 -22.02 -11.16
N ARG A 413 -21.79 -20.84 -11.59
CA ARG A 413 -21.29 -20.65 -12.97
C ARG A 413 -20.05 -21.49 -13.26
N LEU A 414 -19.15 -21.65 -12.29
CA LEU A 414 -17.99 -22.52 -12.42
C LEU A 414 -18.41 -24.00 -12.56
N GLN A 415 -19.39 -24.44 -11.77
CA GLN A 415 -19.94 -25.80 -11.84
C GLN A 415 -20.64 -26.09 -13.17
N GLU A 416 -21.46 -25.16 -13.68
CA GLU A 416 -22.07 -25.28 -15.00
C GLU A 416 -21.03 -25.34 -16.13
N ARG A 417 -19.96 -24.54 -16.02
CA ARG A 417 -18.86 -24.51 -16.99
C ARG A 417 -18.07 -25.82 -16.99
N ILE A 418 -17.73 -26.33 -15.80
CA ILE A 418 -17.05 -27.63 -15.65
C ILE A 418 -17.94 -28.76 -16.19
N ARG A 419 -19.25 -28.73 -15.93
CA ARG A 419 -20.20 -29.74 -16.40
C ARG A 419 -20.34 -29.81 -17.93
N LYS A 420 -20.19 -28.69 -18.63
CA LYS A 420 -20.15 -28.64 -20.10
C LYS A 420 -18.80 -29.08 -20.70
N LEU A 421 -17.74 -29.08 -19.89
CA LEU A 421 -16.37 -29.40 -20.29
C LEU A 421 -16.16 -30.91 -20.44
N PHE A 422 -16.70 -31.69 -19.50
CA PHE A 422 -16.46 -33.13 -19.40
C PHE A 422 -16.92 -33.93 -20.65
N PRO A 423 -18.13 -33.72 -21.21
CA PRO A 423 -18.56 -34.46 -22.40
C PRO A 423 -17.71 -34.17 -23.64
N LYS A 424 -17.29 -32.91 -23.83
CA LYS A 424 -16.42 -32.50 -24.94
C LYS A 424 -15.01 -33.09 -24.82
N ILE A 425 -14.51 -33.32 -23.60
CA ILE A 425 -13.22 -33.96 -23.37
C ILE A 425 -13.32 -35.48 -23.59
N GLU A 426 -14.42 -36.12 -23.16
CA GLU A 426 -14.71 -37.54 -23.42
C GLU A 426 -14.82 -37.85 -24.91
N ASP A 427 -15.57 -37.06 -25.68
CA ASP A 427 -15.71 -37.26 -27.14
C ASP A 427 -14.37 -37.15 -27.89
N ASN A 428 -13.47 -36.27 -27.43
CA ASN A 428 -12.13 -36.12 -28.01
C ASN A 428 -11.14 -37.21 -27.57
N LEU A 429 -11.30 -37.77 -26.37
CA LEU A 429 -10.52 -38.92 -25.89
C LEU A 429 -10.95 -40.23 -26.56
N ALA A 430 -12.23 -40.37 -26.91
CA ALA A 430 -12.75 -41.53 -27.65
C ALA A 430 -12.10 -41.70 -29.04
N TYR A 431 -11.64 -40.60 -29.66
CA TYR A 431 -10.93 -40.63 -30.93
C TYR A 431 -9.49 -41.19 -30.82
N VAL A 432 -8.94 -41.31 -29.61
CA VAL A 432 -7.60 -41.89 -29.36
C VAL A 432 -7.68 -43.43 -29.15
N HIS A 433 -8.88 -44.03 -29.27
CA HIS A 433 -9.10 -45.46 -29.07
C HIS A 433 -9.44 -46.26 -30.33
N VAL A 434 -9.10 -45.75 -31.51
CA VAL A 434 -9.12 -46.53 -32.75
C VAL A 434 -7.87 -46.24 -33.56
N GLU A 435 -6.80 -47.00 -33.30
CA GLU A 435 -5.99 -47.71 -34.31
C GLU A 435 -4.77 -48.35 -33.61
N ARG A 436 -4.80 -49.69 -33.57
CA ARG A 436 -3.61 -50.52 -33.35
C ARG A 436 -2.90 -50.65 -34.70
N ASP A 437 -1.58 -50.64 -34.63
CA ASP A 437 -0.59 -50.87 -35.70
C ASP A 437 -0.31 -49.69 -36.64
N GLY A 438 0.93 -49.18 -36.57
CA GLY A 438 1.51 -48.30 -37.59
C GLY A 438 2.04 -46.96 -37.05
N ASP A 439 3.16 -46.50 -37.61
CA ASP A 439 3.97 -45.35 -37.18
C ASP A 439 3.17 -44.06 -36.92
N ILE A 440 3.40 -43.45 -35.75
CA ILE A 440 2.82 -42.15 -35.40
C ILE A 440 3.61 -41.06 -36.12
N GLU A 441 3.11 -40.60 -37.28
CA GLU A 441 3.66 -39.42 -37.94
C GLU A 441 3.45 -38.13 -37.11
N LYS A 442 4.52 -37.32 -37.02
CA LYS A 442 4.64 -36.07 -36.27
C LYS A 442 3.53 -35.03 -36.58
N THR A 443 2.92 -35.14 -37.75
CA THR A 443 1.81 -34.29 -38.27
C THR A 443 0.48 -34.50 -37.54
N HIS A 444 0.20 -35.71 -37.04
CA HIS A 444 -1.06 -36.00 -36.32
C HIS A 444 -1.09 -35.38 -34.90
N TYR A 445 0.07 -35.31 -34.24
CA TYR A 445 0.19 -34.68 -32.92
C TYR A 445 0.00 -33.16 -32.98
N GLU A 446 0.57 -32.49 -33.99
CA GLU A 446 0.39 -31.04 -34.18
C GLU A 446 -1.07 -30.68 -34.51
N HIS A 447 -1.79 -31.51 -35.26
CA HIS A 447 -3.19 -31.26 -35.59
C HIS A 447 -4.11 -31.45 -34.37
N PHE A 448 -3.82 -32.45 -33.53
CA PHE A 448 -4.49 -32.67 -32.25
C PHE A 448 -4.23 -31.51 -31.28
N VAL A 449 -2.96 -31.09 -31.12
CA VAL A 449 -2.59 -29.95 -30.25
C VAL A 449 -3.25 -28.65 -30.72
N ARG A 450 -3.31 -28.38 -32.03
CA ARG A 450 -4.01 -27.19 -32.56
C ARG A 450 -5.52 -27.21 -32.32
N ARG A 451 -6.18 -28.37 -32.45
CA ARG A 451 -7.63 -28.49 -32.10
C ARG A 451 -7.87 -28.35 -30.61
N VAL A 452 -7.02 -28.93 -29.77
CA VAL A 452 -7.10 -28.78 -28.31
C VAL A 452 -6.87 -27.33 -27.91
N LEU A 453 -5.90 -26.63 -28.50
CA LEU A 453 -5.65 -25.21 -28.26
C LEU A 453 -6.80 -24.31 -28.74
N ALA A 454 -7.35 -24.56 -29.92
CA ALA A 454 -8.53 -23.83 -30.43
C ALA A 454 -9.77 -24.05 -29.55
N ASN A 455 -9.98 -25.29 -29.06
CA ASN A 455 -11.05 -25.59 -28.12
C ASN A 455 -10.78 -24.94 -26.74
N VAL A 456 -9.52 -24.85 -26.29
CA VAL A 456 -9.13 -24.15 -25.05
C VAL A 456 -9.37 -22.65 -25.17
N GLU A 457 -9.14 -22.04 -26.33
CA GLU A 457 -9.47 -20.62 -26.58
C GLU A 457 -10.98 -20.36 -26.54
N GLU A 458 -11.79 -21.25 -27.14
CA GLU A 458 -13.27 -21.18 -27.08
C GLU A 458 -13.79 -21.40 -25.64
N ILE A 459 -13.18 -22.32 -24.90
CA ILE A 459 -13.55 -22.69 -23.53
C ILE A 459 -13.15 -21.62 -22.50
N THR A 460 -12.03 -20.91 -22.72
CA THR A 460 -11.52 -19.89 -21.80
C THR A 460 -12.19 -18.52 -21.96
N HIS A 461 -13.04 -18.36 -22.98
CA HIS A 461 -13.77 -17.12 -23.29
C HIS A 461 -12.86 -15.87 -23.30
N MET A 462 -11.61 -15.98 -23.79
CA MET A 462 -10.68 -14.83 -23.89
C MET A 462 -11.28 -13.64 -24.66
N ASP A 463 -12.15 -13.92 -25.63
CA ASP A 463 -12.87 -12.90 -26.39
C ASP A 463 -13.75 -11.99 -25.51
N GLU A 464 -14.32 -12.51 -24.41
CA GLU A 464 -15.15 -11.71 -23.51
C GLU A 464 -14.33 -10.73 -22.68
N VAL A 465 -13.13 -11.14 -22.27
CA VAL A 465 -12.13 -10.28 -21.59
C VAL A 465 -11.66 -9.21 -22.57
N ARG A 466 -11.33 -9.59 -23.81
CA ARG A 466 -10.88 -8.64 -24.84
C ARG A 466 -11.94 -7.58 -25.15
N ARG A 467 -13.21 -7.98 -25.32
CA ARG A 467 -14.33 -7.05 -25.53
C ARG A 467 -14.55 -6.10 -24.35
N ALA A 468 -14.39 -6.57 -23.12
CA ALA A 468 -14.51 -5.72 -21.92
C ALA A 468 -13.37 -4.68 -21.86
N GLN A 469 -12.13 -5.10 -22.14
CA GLN A 469 -10.98 -4.21 -22.23
C GLN A 469 -11.12 -3.19 -23.39
N GLU A 470 -11.68 -3.59 -24.53
CA GLU A 470 -12.00 -2.69 -25.65
C GLU A 470 -13.06 -1.65 -25.25
N ASN A 471 -14.06 -2.04 -24.45
CA ASN A 471 -15.06 -1.10 -23.93
C ASN A 471 -14.43 -0.05 -23.00
N VAL A 472 -13.52 -0.45 -22.10
CA VAL A 472 -12.76 0.49 -21.25
C VAL A 472 -11.97 1.50 -22.10
N LYS A 473 -11.28 1.01 -23.15
CA LYS A 473 -10.54 1.88 -24.08
C LYS A 473 -11.46 2.90 -24.77
N ARG A 474 -12.64 2.46 -25.20
CA ARG A 474 -13.65 3.32 -25.84
C ARG A 474 -14.11 4.44 -24.89
N VAL A 475 -14.54 4.09 -23.67
CA VAL A 475 -15.02 5.08 -22.69
C VAL A 475 -13.89 6.05 -22.30
N LYS A 476 -12.67 5.55 -22.12
CA LYS A 476 -11.49 6.40 -21.84
C LYS A 476 -11.19 7.38 -22.98
N LYS A 477 -11.40 6.98 -24.23
CA LYS A 477 -11.24 7.86 -25.40
C LYS A 477 -12.26 8.99 -25.38
N THR A 478 -13.54 8.68 -25.16
CA THR A 478 -14.61 9.68 -25.05
C THR A 478 -14.36 10.65 -23.88
N LEU A 479 -13.91 10.15 -22.74
CA LEU A 479 -13.54 10.97 -21.58
C LEU A 479 -12.40 11.94 -21.93
N LEU A 480 -11.39 11.47 -22.67
CA LEU A 480 -10.27 12.31 -23.10
C LEU A 480 -10.71 13.41 -24.08
N GLU A 481 -11.61 13.09 -25.01
CA GLU A 481 -12.20 14.06 -25.93
C GLU A 481 -12.95 15.16 -25.17
N LYS A 482 -13.79 14.79 -24.19
CA LYS A 482 -14.51 15.74 -23.33
C LYS A 482 -13.60 16.59 -22.45
N SER A 483 -12.55 15.99 -21.90
CA SER A 483 -11.55 16.70 -21.11
C SER A 483 -10.72 17.70 -21.95
N ASN A 484 -10.48 17.39 -23.22
CA ASN A 484 -9.85 18.32 -24.17
C ASN A 484 -10.80 19.45 -24.57
N GLU A 485 -12.07 19.15 -24.82
CA GLU A 485 -13.13 20.15 -25.10
C GLU A 485 -13.25 21.16 -23.96
N LYS A 486 -13.31 20.67 -22.71
CA LYS A 486 -13.32 21.48 -21.49
C LYS A 486 -12.09 22.39 -21.39
N ARG A 487 -10.89 21.87 -21.64
CA ARG A 487 -9.66 22.67 -21.63
C ARG A 487 -9.68 23.79 -22.66
N SER A 488 -10.21 23.54 -23.86
CA SER A 488 -10.39 24.56 -24.89
C SER A 488 -11.35 25.67 -24.45
N LEU A 489 -12.47 25.30 -23.81
CA LEU A 489 -13.43 26.28 -23.29
C LEU A 489 -12.88 27.08 -22.09
N MET A 490 -12.11 26.45 -21.20
CA MET A 490 -11.44 27.15 -20.10
C MET A 490 -10.42 28.17 -20.62
N ALA A 491 -9.66 27.84 -21.67
CA ALA A 491 -8.75 28.80 -22.31
C ALA A 491 -9.51 30.00 -22.92
N LYS A 492 -10.68 29.77 -23.51
CA LYS A 492 -11.56 30.86 -23.99
C LYS A 492 -12.10 31.72 -22.84
N LEU A 493 -12.48 31.09 -21.73
CA LEU A 493 -12.95 31.77 -20.52
C LEU A 493 -11.86 32.68 -19.94
N ASP A 494 -10.61 32.19 -19.88
CA ASP A 494 -9.47 32.97 -19.41
C ASP A 494 -9.20 34.18 -20.32
N SER A 495 -9.35 34.04 -21.64
CA SER A 495 -9.27 35.17 -22.58
C SER A 495 -10.33 36.24 -22.26
N VAL A 496 -11.59 35.84 -22.09
CA VAL A 496 -12.71 36.76 -21.78
C VAL A 496 -12.46 37.48 -20.45
N ARG A 497 -11.94 36.78 -19.43
CA ARG A 497 -11.60 37.39 -18.13
C ARG A 497 -10.45 38.37 -18.21
N ASN A 498 -9.46 38.09 -19.06
CA ASN A 498 -8.36 39.02 -19.31
C ASN A 498 -8.85 40.29 -20.00
N GLU A 499 -9.76 40.16 -20.97
CA GLU A 499 -10.42 41.30 -21.63
C GLU A 499 -11.26 42.13 -20.65
N LEU A 500 -12.08 41.50 -19.80
CA LEU A 500 -12.81 42.18 -18.71
C LEU A 500 -11.86 42.93 -17.76
N SER A 501 -10.76 42.30 -17.38
CA SER A 501 -9.74 42.91 -16.52
C SER A 501 -9.06 44.11 -17.17
N GLN A 502 -8.98 44.15 -18.50
CA GLN A 502 -8.49 45.31 -19.25
C GLN A 502 -9.55 46.42 -19.28
N ILE A 503 -10.82 46.09 -19.54
CA ILE A 503 -11.94 47.05 -19.48
C ILE A 503 -12.01 47.73 -18.11
N TYR A 504 -11.87 46.98 -17.00
CA TYR A 504 -11.86 47.56 -15.66
C TYR A 504 -10.69 48.51 -15.42
N ARG A 505 -9.52 48.24 -16.01
CA ARG A 505 -8.37 49.15 -15.97
C ARG A 505 -8.62 50.42 -16.80
N ASP A 506 -9.28 50.28 -17.94
CA ASP A 506 -9.59 51.38 -18.85
C ASP A 506 -10.70 52.29 -18.27
N MET A 507 -11.69 51.71 -17.58
CA MET A 507 -12.70 52.47 -16.81
C MET A 507 -12.07 53.26 -15.66
N LYS A 508 -11.08 52.69 -14.97
CA LYS A 508 -10.39 53.34 -13.84
C LYS A 508 -9.46 54.48 -14.27
N THR A 509 -8.97 54.45 -15.51
CA THR A 509 -8.07 55.46 -16.09
C THR A 509 -8.80 56.51 -16.95
N ALA A 510 -10.07 56.28 -17.30
CA ALA A 510 -10.88 57.24 -18.01
C ALA A 510 -11.21 58.47 -17.13
N ASN A 511 -10.50 59.58 -17.37
CA ASN A 511 -10.82 60.87 -16.75
C ASN A 511 -12.25 61.32 -17.12
N ASN A 512 -12.96 61.84 -16.12
CA ASN A 512 -14.40 62.09 -16.01
C ASN A 512 -15.06 63.08 -17.02
N ARG A 513 -14.69 63.11 -18.31
CA ARG A 513 -15.20 64.13 -19.27
C ARG A 513 -15.73 63.65 -20.62
N SER A 514 -15.68 62.35 -20.94
CA SER A 514 -16.33 61.80 -22.14
C SER A 514 -17.35 60.74 -21.75
N HIS A 515 -18.62 61.17 -21.60
CA HIS A 515 -19.75 60.29 -21.26
C HIS A 515 -19.90 59.13 -22.27
N GLU A 516 -19.56 59.39 -23.53
CA GLU A 516 -19.61 58.43 -24.63
C GLU A 516 -18.58 57.29 -24.50
N LYS A 517 -17.33 57.60 -24.08
CA LYS A 517 -16.30 56.57 -23.87
C LYS A 517 -16.67 55.62 -22.75
N TYR A 518 -17.25 56.15 -21.67
CA TYR A 518 -17.71 55.34 -20.53
C TYR A 518 -18.87 54.43 -20.95
N LEU A 519 -19.88 54.96 -21.65
CA LEU A 519 -21.01 54.18 -22.16
C LEU A 519 -20.57 53.04 -23.11
N ASN A 520 -19.57 53.27 -23.95
CA ASN A 520 -19.02 52.23 -24.82
C ASN A 520 -18.28 51.13 -24.04
N LEU A 521 -17.49 51.48 -23.03
CA LEU A 521 -16.82 50.49 -22.17
C LEU A 521 -17.83 49.66 -21.36
N THR A 522 -18.91 50.27 -20.87
CA THR A 522 -19.99 49.56 -20.16
C THR A 522 -20.74 48.61 -21.08
N ARG A 523 -20.99 48.98 -22.35
CA ARG A 523 -21.58 48.05 -23.34
C ARG A 523 -20.67 46.83 -23.58
N GLN A 524 -19.37 47.05 -23.73
CA GLN A 524 -18.39 45.98 -23.92
C GLN A 524 -18.28 45.07 -22.70
N GLU A 525 -18.34 45.63 -21.48
CA GLU A 525 -18.38 44.86 -20.24
C GLU A 525 -19.59 43.92 -20.22
N ILE A 526 -20.79 44.44 -20.51
CA ILE A 526 -22.03 43.64 -20.52
C ILE A 526 -21.93 42.49 -21.53
N GLU A 527 -21.41 42.75 -22.73
CA GLU A 527 -21.23 41.73 -23.77
C GLU A 527 -20.26 40.62 -23.33
N LEU A 528 -19.12 40.99 -22.73
CA LEU A 528 -18.15 40.02 -22.23
C LEU A 528 -18.68 39.23 -21.01
N CYS A 529 -19.45 39.85 -20.12
CA CYS A 529 -20.10 39.15 -19.01
C CYS A 529 -21.14 38.14 -19.50
N MET A 530 -21.90 38.46 -20.56
CA MET A 530 -22.82 37.52 -21.18
C MET A 530 -22.08 36.32 -21.80
N LYS A 531 -20.95 36.58 -22.46
CA LYS A 531 -20.08 35.54 -23.03
C LYS A 531 -19.40 34.69 -21.96
N GLU A 532 -18.99 35.29 -20.85
CA GLU A 532 -18.46 34.57 -19.68
C GLU A 532 -19.50 33.60 -19.13
N LYS A 533 -20.75 34.07 -18.97
CA LYS A 533 -21.86 33.26 -18.50
C LYS A 533 -22.15 32.07 -19.42
N GLU A 534 -22.22 32.28 -20.73
CA GLU A 534 -22.46 31.21 -21.71
C GLU A 534 -21.34 30.15 -21.70
N LEU A 535 -20.08 30.58 -21.59
CA LEU A 535 -18.93 29.67 -21.47
C LEU A 535 -19.00 28.86 -20.18
N LEU A 536 -19.35 29.48 -19.05
CA LEU A 536 -19.50 28.79 -17.77
C LEU A 536 -20.64 27.76 -17.80
N GLU A 537 -21.77 28.08 -18.41
CA GLU A 537 -22.89 27.14 -18.59
C GLU A 537 -22.48 25.93 -19.46
N THR A 538 -21.74 26.18 -20.54
CA THR A 538 -21.23 25.12 -21.43
C THR A 538 -20.20 24.23 -20.72
N ILE A 539 -19.27 24.83 -19.96
CA ILE A 539 -18.27 24.11 -19.17
C ILE A 539 -18.96 23.26 -18.10
N ALA A 540 -19.99 23.77 -17.42
CA ALA A 540 -20.73 23.03 -16.41
C ALA A 540 -21.42 21.80 -17.00
N LYS A 541 -21.99 21.91 -18.20
CA LYS A 541 -22.59 20.77 -18.92
C LYS A 541 -21.55 19.70 -19.27
N ILE A 542 -20.39 20.10 -19.77
CA ILE A 542 -19.30 19.15 -20.08
C ILE A 542 -18.73 18.52 -18.82
N ASP A 543 -18.67 19.25 -17.71
CA ASP A 543 -18.26 18.71 -16.41
C ASP A 543 -19.25 17.64 -15.91
N GLU A 544 -20.55 17.85 -16.10
CA GLU A 544 -21.58 16.86 -15.79
C GLU A 544 -21.44 15.59 -16.65
N GLU A 545 -21.20 15.76 -17.96
CA GLU A 545 -20.91 14.64 -18.89
C GLU A 545 -19.62 13.88 -18.52
N GLU A 546 -18.54 14.61 -18.17
CA GLU A 546 -17.26 14.03 -17.72
C GLU A 546 -17.44 13.23 -16.43
N GLN A 547 -18.20 13.77 -15.47
CA GLN A 547 -18.53 13.08 -14.22
C GLN A 547 -19.40 11.84 -14.45
N HIS A 548 -20.37 11.88 -15.37
CA HIS A 548 -21.17 10.71 -15.74
C HIS A 548 -20.30 9.61 -16.36
N LEU A 549 -19.44 9.96 -17.32
CA LEU A 549 -18.52 9.03 -17.96
C LEU A 549 -17.56 8.40 -16.94
N LEU A 550 -17.01 9.18 -16.01
CA LEU A 550 -16.08 8.69 -14.99
C LEU A 550 -16.76 7.79 -13.96
N ASN A 551 -17.84 8.29 -13.34
CA ASN A 551 -18.45 7.65 -12.17
C ASN A 551 -19.33 6.46 -12.55
N TYR A 552 -19.90 6.46 -13.75
CA TYR A 552 -20.83 5.42 -14.17
C TYR A 552 -20.22 4.53 -15.25
N GLU A 553 -19.93 5.07 -16.42
CA GLU A 553 -19.55 4.24 -17.58
C GLU A 553 -18.17 3.61 -17.43
N LEU A 554 -17.16 4.38 -17.03
CA LEU A 554 -15.80 3.90 -16.89
C LEU A 554 -15.69 2.95 -15.69
N THR A 555 -16.33 3.31 -14.57
CA THR A 555 -16.37 2.46 -13.38
C THR A 555 -17.07 1.13 -13.66
N SER A 556 -18.20 1.16 -14.37
CA SER A 556 -18.91 -0.05 -14.81
C SER A 556 -18.05 -0.91 -15.75
N ALA A 557 -17.42 -0.30 -16.76
CA ALA A 557 -16.56 -1.02 -17.71
C ALA A 557 -15.31 -1.63 -17.05
N ILE A 558 -14.70 -0.93 -16.07
CA ILE A 558 -13.58 -1.45 -15.29
C ILE A 558 -14.01 -2.63 -14.42
N ASN A 559 -15.14 -2.49 -13.71
CA ASN A 559 -15.68 -3.57 -12.87
C ASN A 559 -16.02 -4.81 -13.70
N GLU A 560 -16.63 -4.63 -14.87
CA GLU A 560 -16.91 -5.72 -15.81
C GLU A 560 -15.63 -6.41 -16.28
N THR A 561 -14.59 -5.64 -16.59
CA THR A 561 -13.28 -6.17 -16.99
C THR A 561 -12.63 -6.95 -15.86
N TYR A 562 -12.63 -6.40 -14.64
CA TYR A 562 -12.07 -7.02 -13.46
C TYR A 562 -12.75 -8.36 -13.13
N GLU A 563 -14.09 -8.41 -13.16
CA GLU A 563 -14.84 -9.65 -12.92
C GLU A 563 -14.53 -10.72 -13.97
N LYS A 564 -14.40 -10.34 -15.24
CA LYS A 564 -14.05 -11.26 -16.33
C LYS A 564 -12.61 -11.76 -16.22
N GLU A 565 -11.66 -10.89 -15.90
CA GLU A 565 -10.25 -11.26 -15.67
C GLU A 565 -10.09 -12.17 -14.45
N LYS A 566 -10.80 -11.87 -13.35
CA LYS A 566 -10.80 -12.70 -12.13
C LYS A 566 -11.35 -14.10 -12.41
N LEU A 567 -12.45 -14.18 -13.17
CA LEU A 567 -13.06 -15.45 -13.57
C LEU A 567 -12.11 -16.26 -14.47
N HIS A 568 -11.44 -15.59 -15.41
CA HIS A 568 -10.43 -16.20 -16.28
C HIS A 568 -9.21 -16.69 -15.49
N ALA A 569 -8.69 -15.91 -14.54
CA ALA A 569 -7.56 -16.31 -13.69
C ALA A 569 -7.89 -17.51 -12.80
N HIS A 570 -9.09 -17.56 -12.22
CA HIS A 570 -9.56 -18.73 -11.48
C HIS A 570 -9.70 -19.96 -12.36
N PHE A 571 -10.18 -19.79 -13.59
CA PHE A 571 -10.32 -20.89 -14.55
C PHE A 571 -8.95 -21.44 -14.99
N ILE A 572 -7.96 -20.57 -15.25
CA ILE A 572 -6.57 -20.98 -15.52
C ILE A 572 -5.97 -21.75 -14.33
N LYS A 573 -6.20 -21.31 -13.10
CA LYS A 573 -5.73 -22.03 -11.90
C LYS A 573 -6.32 -23.43 -11.82
N VAL A 574 -7.63 -23.57 -12.08
CA VAL A 574 -8.32 -24.88 -12.09
C VAL A 574 -7.79 -25.77 -13.21
N LEU A 575 -7.59 -25.23 -14.41
CA LEU A 575 -6.98 -25.96 -15.53
C LEU A 575 -5.54 -26.38 -15.22
N GLY A 576 -4.75 -25.53 -14.56
CA GLY A 576 -3.40 -25.87 -14.11
C GLY A 576 -3.40 -27.02 -13.11
N LEU A 577 -4.31 -27.01 -12.14
CA LEU A 577 -4.49 -28.11 -11.19
C LEU A 577 -4.92 -29.42 -11.89
N LEU A 578 -5.87 -29.35 -12.82
CA LEU A 578 -6.29 -30.50 -13.61
C LEU A 578 -5.14 -31.03 -14.49
N GLY A 579 -4.33 -30.15 -15.06
CA GLY A 579 -3.14 -30.50 -15.84
C GLY A 579 -2.08 -31.21 -15.00
N VAL A 580 -1.85 -30.77 -13.75
CA VAL A 580 -0.93 -31.45 -12.81
C VAL A 580 -1.47 -32.84 -12.42
N ILE A 581 -2.77 -32.97 -12.17
CA ILE A 581 -3.41 -34.25 -11.87
C ILE A 581 -3.30 -35.21 -13.06
N LEU A 582 -3.60 -34.73 -14.27
CA LEU A 582 -3.52 -35.51 -15.51
C LEU A 582 -2.07 -35.93 -15.82
N SER A 583 -1.11 -35.01 -15.65
CA SER A 583 0.32 -35.30 -15.77
C SER A 583 0.74 -36.38 -14.79
N SER A 584 0.37 -36.26 -13.52
CA SER A 584 0.71 -37.25 -12.48
C SER A 584 0.10 -38.62 -12.78
N PHE A 585 -1.14 -38.64 -13.30
CA PHE A 585 -1.82 -39.87 -13.71
C PHE A 585 -1.17 -40.53 -14.92
N LEU A 586 -0.77 -39.75 -15.93
CA LEU A 586 -0.02 -40.25 -17.10
C LEU A 586 1.36 -40.76 -16.72
N THR A 587 2.08 -40.09 -15.81
CA THR A 587 3.36 -40.57 -15.27
C THR A 587 3.18 -41.87 -14.50
N PHE A 588 2.12 -41.99 -13.70
CA PHE A 588 1.77 -43.23 -13.01
C PHE A 588 1.47 -44.38 -13.98
N LEU A 589 0.68 -44.13 -15.03
CA LEU A 589 0.39 -45.12 -16.08
C LEU A 589 1.66 -45.54 -16.82
N ALA A 590 2.54 -44.60 -17.15
CA ALA A 590 3.82 -44.90 -17.79
C ALA A 590 4.74 -45.74 -16.89
N ALA A 591 4.81 -45.41 -15.60
CA ALA A 591 5.55 -46.17 -14.60
C ALA A 591 4.95 -47.58 -14.39
N PHE A 592 3.63 -47.70 -14.37
CA PHE A 592 2.92 -48.97 -14.26
C PHE A 592 3.15 -49.85 -15.49
N ALA A 593 3.03 -49.28 -16.70
CA ALA A 593 3.34 -49.98 -17.95
C ALA A 593 4.80 -50.43 -18.02
N SER A 594 5.73 -49.57 -17.58
CA SER A 594 7.16 -49.91 -17.47
C SER A 594 7.40 -51.04 -16.47
N HIS A 595 6.72 -51.02 -15.32
CA HIS A 595 6.79 -52.08 -14.31
C HIS A 595 6.25 -53.41 -14.84
N VAL A 596 5.09 -53.40 -15.51
CA VAL A 596 4.51 -54.60 -16.14
C VAL A 596 5.43 -55.14 -17.24
N TYR A 597 6.03 -54.27 -18.06
CA TYR A 597 7.01 -54.67 -19.07
C TYR A 597 8.27 -55.29 -18.43
N GLN A 598 8.80 -54.68 -17.38
CA GLN A 598 9.94 -55.22 -16.63
C GLN A 598 9.62 -56.59 -16.01
N GLN A 599 8.43 -56.77 -15.41
CA GLN A 599 8.01 -58.06 -14.85
C GLN A 599 7.90 -59.13 -15.93
N ARG A 600 7.32 -58.82 -17.10
CA ARG A 600 7.26 -59.76 -18.24
C ARG A 600 8.65 -60.12 -18.75
N ARG A 601 9.56 -59.15 -18.81
CA ARG A 601 10.95 -59.36 -19.26
C ARG A 601 11.76 -60.18 -18.25
N ILE A 602 11.58 -59.95 -16.94
CA ILE A 602 12.18 -60.76 -15.87
C ILE A 602 11.65 -62.19 -15.93
N PHE A 603 10.36 -62.38 -16.15
CA PHE A 603 9.76 -63.71 -16.31
C PHE A 603 10.33 -64.44 -17.54
N ALA A 604 10.42 -63.77 -18.68
CA ALA A 604 11.03 -64.34 -19.90
C ALA A 604 12.52 -64.69 -19.69
N LEU A 605 13.30 -63.80 -19.08
CA LEU A 605 14.70 -64.05 -18.73
C LEU A 605 14.86 -65.22 -17.75
N ARG A 606 13.96 -65.34 -16.77
CA ARG A 606 13.97 -66.45 -15.81
C ARG A 606 13.68 -67.78 -16.51
N GLN A 607 12.78 -67.78 -17.49
CA GLN A 607 12.46 -68.95 -18.29
C GLN A 607 13.62 -69.35 -19.22
N GLU A 608 14.32 -68.38 -19.83
CA GLU A 608 15.55 -68.59 -20.61
C GLU A 608 16.71 -69.09 -19.74
N ILE A 609 16.86 -68.55 -18.52
CA ILE A 609 17.87 -68.99 -17.55
C ILE A 609 17.55 -70.41 -17.07
N GLU A 610 16.30 -70.73 -16.77
CA GLU A 610 15.87 -72.07 -16.36
C GLU A 610 16.05 -73.10 -17.49
N THR A 611 15.75 -72.74 -18.75
CA THR A 611 16.02 -73.62 -19.90
C THR A 611 17.52 -73.74 -20.20
N SER A 612 18.31 -72.68 -20.04
CA SER A 612 19.77 -72.71 -20.18
C SER A 612 20.45 -73.54 -19.08
N LEU A 613 19.98 -73.41 -17.82
CA LEU A 613 20.43 -74.23 -16.70
C LEU A 613 20.03 -75.68 -16.87
N ALA A 614 18.79 -75.97 -17.29
CA ALA A 614 18.37 -77.33 -17.60
C ALA A 614 19.25 -77.95 -18.69
N ASN A 615 19.51 -77.24 -19.79
CA ASN A 615 20.35 -77.73 -20.88
C ASN A 615 21.83 -77.87 -20.50
N LYS A 616 22.38 -76.98 -19.66
CA LYS A 616 23.78 -77.05 -19.19
C LYS A 616 24.02 -78.03 -18.03
N LEU A 617 22.98 -78.39 -17.26
CA LEU A 617 23.07 -79.38 -16.18
C LEU A 617 22.77 -80.81 -16.66
N LEU A 618 22.13 -80.98 -17.82
CA LEU A 618 21.86 -82.28 -18.43
C LEU A 618 23.09 -82.96 -19.05
N GLU A 619 24.11 -82.21 -19.53
CA GLU A 619 25.36 -82.80 -20.03
C GLU A 619 26.27 -83.38 -18.93
N PRO A 620 26.51 -82.70 -17.78
CA PRO A 620 27.29 -83.27 -16.68
C PRO A 620 26.58 -84.41 -15.94
N MET A 621 25.24 -84.40 -15.86
CA MET A 621 24.49 -85.43 -15.11
C MET A 621 24.46 -86.80 -15.80
N ASN A 622 24.57 -86.87 -17.14
CA ASN A 622 24.69 -88.15 -17.86
C ASN A 622 26.10 -88.74 -17.72
N SER A 623 27.15 -87.89 -17.75
CA SER A 623 28.54 -88.27 -17.44
C SER A 623 28.71 -88.76 -16.00
N VAL A 624 28.06 -88.12 -15.04
CA VAL A 624 28.08 -88.51 -13.61
C VAL A 624 27.28 -89.81 -13.38
N LYS A 625 26.22 -90.07 -14.14
CA LYS A 625 25.48 -91.35 -14.08
C LYS A 625 26.31 -92.54 -14.58
N GLU A 626 27.06 -92.39 -15.66
CA GLU A 626 28.01 -93.43 -16.13
C GLU A 626 29.16 -93.64 -15.15
N MET A 627 29.67 -92.57 -14.54
CA MET A 627 30.76 -92.63 -13.56
C MET A 627 30.31 -93.27 -12.22
N ILE A 628 29.06 -93.06 -11.80
CA ILE A 628 28.46 -93.68 -10.60
C ILE A 628 28.17 -95.17 -10.82
N GLN A 629 27.80 -95.60 -12.03
CA GLN A 629 27.68 -97.04 -12.35
C GLN A 629 29.03 -97.78 -12.33
N ASN A 630 30.13 -97.10 -12.68
CA ASN A 630 31.48 -97.68 -12.62
C ASN A 630 32.09 -97.68 -11.19
N LEU A 631 31.60 -96.83 -10.28
CA LEU A 631 32.12 -96.72 -8.90
C LEU A 631 31.40 -97.60 -7.87
N SER A 632 30.28 -98.25 -8.21
CA SER A 632 29.61 -99.23 -7.33
C SER A 632 30.27 -100.61 -7.27
N GLY A 633 31.48 -100.76 -7.83
CA GLY A 633 32.20 -102.05 -7.91
C GLY A 633 33.16 -102.38 -6.77
N GLN A 634 33.66 -101.44 -5.95
CA GLN A 634 34.67 -101.78 -4.92
C GLN A 634 34.52 -101.02 -3.59
N LYS A 635 34.72 -101.77 -2.50
CA LYS A 635 34.47 -101.43 -1.09
C LYS A 635 35.37 -100.32 -0.50
N LYS A 636 34.74 -99.48 0.33
CA LYS A 636 35.18 -98.89 1.62
C LYS A 636 36.56 -98.20 1.69
N GLU A 637 36.57 -96.89 1.41
CA GLU A 637 37.38 -95.91 2.17
C GLU A 637 36.44 -94.81 2.71
N SER A 638 36.67 -94.30 3.92
CA SER A 638 35.81 -93.27 4.51
C SER A 638 36.15 -91.87 4.00
N TRP A 639 35.12 -91.05 3.83
CA TRP A 639 35.16 -89.68 3.29
C TRP A 639 36.17 -88.75 3.97
N GLY A 640 36.51 -89.01 5.24
CA GLY A 640 37.51 -88.23 5.99
C GLY A 640 38.93 -88.34 5.43
N SER A 641 39.30 -89.49 4.86
CA SER A 641 40.64 -89.74 4.30
C SER A 641 40.81 -89.16 2.89
N TYR A 642 39.71 -88.98 2.16
CA TYR A 642 39.69 -88.36 0.83
C TYR A 642 39.81 -86.83 0.92
N LEU A 643 39.04 -86.20 1.82
CA LEU A 643 39.07 -84.74 2.04
C LEU A 643 40.41 -84.23 2.59
N LYS A 644 41.14 -85.05 3.35
CA LYS A 644 42.50 -84.74 3.82
C LYS A 644 43.56 -84.75 2.71
N ARG A 645 43.33 -85.46 1.61
CA ARG A 645 44.26 -85.53 0.46
C ARG A 645 44.11 -84.36 -0.51
N HIS A 646 42.91 -83.79 -0.64
CA HIS A 646 42.61 -82.80 -1.67
C HIS A 646 42.47 -81.34 -1.17
N THR A 647 42.70 -81.11 0.13
CA THR A 647 42.60 -79.78 0.74
C THR A 647 43.67 -78.79 0.23
N ARG A 648 44.87 -79.28 -0.15
CA ARG A 648 45.90 -78.44 -0.79
C ARG A 648 45.55 -77.98 -2.21
N TRP A 649 44.78 -78.77 -2.96
CA TRP A 649 44.33 -78.40 -4.30
C TRP A 649 43.22 -77.34 -4.26
N MET A 650 42.26 -77.49 -3.35
CA MET A 650 41.16 -76.52 -3.19
C MET A 650 41.65 -75.14 -2.70
N TYR A 651 42.67 -75.10 -1.84
CA TYR A 651 43.26 -73.82 -1.39
C TYR A 651 44.02 -73.09 -2.50
N SER A 652 44.67 -73.80 -3.43
CA SER A 652 45.31 -73.20 -4.60
C SER A 652 44.33 -72.69 -5.65
N TRP A 653 43.13 -73.27 -5.73
CA TRP A 653 42.07 -72.83 -6.64
C TRP A 653 41.43 -71.53 -6.15
N ALA A 654 41.16 -71.40 -4.84
CA ALA A 654 40.55 -70.21 -4.25
C ALA A 654 41.43 -68.93 -4.35
N ILE A 655 42.76 -69.07 -4.28
CA ILE A 655 43.70 -67.93 -4.43
C ILE A 655 43.82 -67.46 -5.89
N LYS A 656 43.48 -68.31 -6.88
CA LYS A 656 43.50 -67.94 -8.31
C LYS A 656 42.20 -67.30 -8.80
N SER A 657 41.17 -67.24 -7.97
CA SER A 657 39.84 -66.71 -8.32
C SER A 657 39.45 -65.45 -7.52
N SER A 658 40.37 -64.90 -6.73
CA SER A 658 40.37 -63.51 -6.23
C SER A 658 41.38 -62.70 -7.04
#